data_AF-A0A817S1U6-F1
#
_entry.id   AF-A0A817S1U6-F1
#
_cell.length_a   1.000
_cell.length_b   1.000
_cell.length_c   1.000
_cell.angle_alpha   90.00
_cell.angle_beta   90.00
_cell.angle_gamma   90.00
#
_symmetry.space_group_name_H-M   'P 1'
#
loop_
_entity.id
_entity.type
_entity.pdbx_description
1 polymer ?
#
loop_
_entity_poly.entity_id
_entity_poly.type
_entity_poly.pdbx_seq_one_letter_code
_entity_poly.pdbx_strand_id
1 'polypeptide(L)'
;MIILIRSTYIFFCLGNSSLISEALRHYQRLERQNDEETSTRKLDKQNRRHYQHVKECKFRPIVIEQGVTQKIKATTTNHHFDPIQLRRKQCSSTLIDEDLPIISNCNLNYLSSPCSSSSGFRSNSHSLSNQTSSVSDDIDISNENLIKRTNIIKEIYKTEYDYLGHLKNLVDGYLKKMRLRTELFSEKQIELLMGNIEEIYDFQQSFFQLLKLSIDELNPHESLIGKCFLLYKEEFKKYSDYCINHSLSCIELVKLENNITYRHFFETCRLQANMIELKLDAFLLTPIQRICQYPLQLNELLKYTSYEHKDYNNIQQALYTMRDVASYINERKRHREYVEIIHKFLVTDSTQTIQQKTNILYGKPIAERILKRCKNECMEFTEKYKRRPQLIAILVGGNESSKLYIRNKQRIAEHVGIEFHVINHLMHVTPLNLINTIQQLNNDDNVDGIILQLPLPLHLIDKTEQFVDAIRSDKDVDAHSTSNYNLYRQKSTSLITIPVVTAVREMLLEINESLQGKDVVVIGRSKYVGTPLALMLSQSTTNSKNNLVSGATVTICHRDTHLNNLTWYCKHADIVVSAVGRPKLVTHRMIKEGATVIDVGISKSWTDKAVMHNKRFVGDVDFDEVKRIARWITPVPGGVGRVTVACLISNLLELARQRKEMK
;
A
#
# COMPACT_ATOMS: atom_id res chain seq x y z
N MET A 1 -0.73 -12.37 36.46
CA MET A 1 0.10 -11.13 36.48
C MET A 1 -0.28 -10.14 35.37
N ILE A 2 -0.26 -10.53 34.09
CA ILE A 2 -0.56 -9.62 32.95
C ILE A 2 -2.02 -9.09 32.94
N ILE A 3 -2.98 -9.88 33.42
CA ILE A 3 -4.40 -9.47 33.54
C ILE A 3 -4.62 -8.50 34.72
N LEU A 4 -3.86 -8.65 35.81
CA LEU A 4 -3.93 -7.72 36.95
C LEU A 4 -3.28 -6.37 36.60
N ILE A 5 -2.14 -6.37 35.90
CA ILE A 5 -1.44 -5.14 35.47
C ILE A 5 -2.33 -4.29 34.54
N ARG A 6 -3.12 -4.93 33.67
CA ARG A 6 -4.11 -4.24 32.82
C ARG A 6 -5.27 -3.64 33.60
N SER A 7 -5.70 -4.29 34.68
CA SER A 7 -6.82 -3.82 35.51
C SER A 7 -6.42 -2.58 36.34
N THR A 8 -5.21 -2.57 36.90
CA THR A 8 -4.72 -1.44 37.71
C THR A 8 -4.45 -0.18 36.87
N TYR A 9 -4.05 -0.34 35.60
CA TYR A 9 -3.85 0.78 34.67
C TYR A 9 -5.18 1.44 34.26
N ILE A 10 -6.27 0.67 34.18
CA ILE A 10 -7.61 1.18 33.86
C ILE A 10 -8.18 2.02 35.03
N PHE A 11 -7.92 1.64 36.29
CA PHE A 11 -8.40 2.40 37.45
C PHE A 11 -7.59 3.68 37.72
N PHE A 12 -6.31 3.73 37.32
CA PHE A 12 -5.49 4.94 37.44
C PHE A 12 -6.00 6.10 36.55
N CYS A 13 -6.66 5.78 35.44
CA CYS A 13 -7.22 6.78 34.51
C CYS A 13 -8.60 7.33 34.93
N LEU A 14 -9.23 6.80 35.98
CA LEU A 14 -10.60 7.15 36.39
C LEU A 14 -10.71 7.89 37.74
N GLY A 15 -9.59 8.29 38.36
CA GLY A 15 -9.58 9.32 39.41
C GLY A 15 -10.30 9.00 40.74
N ASN A 16 -10.53 7.73 41.09
CA ASN A 16 -11.16 7.36 42.37
C ASN A 16 -10.14 6.77 43.36
N SER A 17 -9.82 7.53 44.42
CA SER A 17 -8.75 7.20 45.38
C SER A 17 -9.09 6.07 46.38
N SER A 18 -10.38 5.76 46.58
CA SER A 18 -10.82 4.75 47.55
C SER A 18 -10.55 3.30 47.09
N LEU A 19 -10.76 3.01 45.80
CA LEU A 19 -10.58 1.68 45.19
C LEU A 19 -9.11 1.27 45.06
N ILE A 20 -8.19 2.24 44.95
CA ILE A 20 -6.74 1.99 44.88
C ILE A 20 -6.21 1.44 46.22
N SER A 21 -6.72 1.95 47.34
CA SER A 21 -6.35 1.49 48.69
C SER A 21 -6.88 0.09 49.02
N GLU A 22 -7.94 -0.34 48.35
CA GLU A 22 -8.54 -1.66 48.54
C GLU A 22 -7.82 -2.73 47.69
N ALA A 23 -7.43 -2.37 46.46
CA ALA A 23 -6.61 -3.21 45.58
C ALA A 23 -5.20 -3.45 46.16
N LEU A 24 -4.58 -2.43 46.78
CA LEU A 24 -3.28 -2.56 47.46
C LEU A 24 -3.35 -3.49 48.68
N ARG A 25 -4.44 -3.42 49.46
CA ARG A 25 -4.66 -4.34 50.60
C ARG A 25 -4.92 -5.77 50.15
N HIS A 26 -5.59 -5.96 49.02
CA HIS A 26 -5.79 -7.29 48.42
C HIS A 26 -4.48 -7.88 47.88
N TYR A 27 -3.61 -7.04 47.29
CA TYR A 27 -2.30 -7.46 46.80
C TYR A 27 -1.36 -7.88 47.94
N GLN A 28 -1.34 -7.14 49.05
CA GLN A 28 -0.54 -7.48 50.24
C GLN A 28 -1.01 -8.76 50.96
N ARG A 29 -2.28 -9.17 50.80
CA ARG A 29 -2.78 -10.47 51.28
C ARG A 29 -2.32 -11.63 50.40
N LEU A 30 -2.29 -11.43 49.07
CA LEU A 30 -1.84 -12.44 48.11
C LEU A 30 -0.32 -12.66 48.16
N GLU A 31 0.47 -11.63 48.49
CA GLU A 31 1.92 -11.78 48.75
C GLU A 31 2.19 -12.67 49.97
N ARG A 32 1.43 -12.52 51.05
CA ARG A 32 1.58 -13.37 52.25
C ARG A 32 1.14 -14.82 52.04
N GLN A 33 0.25 -15.08 51.10
CA GLN A 33 -0.19 -16.44 50.77
C GLN A 33 0.77 -17.18 49.83
N ASN A 34 1.59 -16.47 49.04
CA ASN A 34 2.55 -17.10 48.14
C ASN A 34 3.90 -17.45 48.78
N ASP A 35 4.21 -16.93 49.97
CA ASP A 35 5.42 -17.30 50.71
C ASP A 35 5.34 -18.71 51.35
N GLU A 36 4.15 -19.33 51.43
CA GLU A 36 3.98 -20.69 51.95
C GLU A 36 4.08 -21.80 50.89
N GLU A 37 4.00 -21.50 49.58
CA GLU A 37 3.95 -22.54 48.53
C GLU A 37 5.21 -22.71 47.67
N THR A 38 6.29 -21.95 47.92
CA THR A 38 7.57 -22.12 47.20
C THR A 38 8.65 -22.84 48.01
N SER A 39 8.34 -24.06 48.46
CA SER A 39 9.33 -25.06 48.85
C SER A 39 9.15 -26.35 48.04
N THR A 40 9.22 -26.28 46.72
CA THR A 40 9.68 -27.37 45.83
C THR A 40 9.46 -27.00 44.36
N ARG A 41 10.52 -26.54 43.68
CA ARG A 41 10.92 -26.96 42.31
C ARG A 41 11.99 -26.02 41.75
N LYS A 42 13.09 -26.62 41.31
CA LYS A 42 14.23 -25.96 40.66
C LYS A 42 13.78 -25.33 39.34
N LEU A 43 14.01 -24.02 39.17
CA LEU A 43 13.85 -23.34 37.90
C LEU A 43 15.16 -22.69 37.43
N ASP A 44 15.28 -22.68 36.11
CA ASP A 44 16.47 -22.58 35.28
C ASP A 44 17.18 -21.20 35.30
N LYS A 45 18.47 -21.20 34.97
CA LYS A 45 19.43 -20.06 35.12
C LYS A 45 19.04 -18.80 34.31
N GLN A 46 18.11 -18.92 33.36
CA GLN A 46 17.69 -17.85 32.47
C GLN A 46 16.71 -16.86 33.13
N ASN A 47 15.93 -17.29 34.12
CA ASN A 47 14.96 -16.43 34.82
C ASN A 47 15.60 -15.48 35.85
N ARG A 48 16.81 -15.80 36.36
CA ARG A 48 17.52 -14.89 37.28
C ARG A 48 17.95 -13.58 36.62
N ARG A 49 18.33 -13.60 35.33
CA ARG A 49 18.75 -12.38 34.62
C ARG A 49 17.59 -11.42 34.33
N HIS A 50 16.37 -11.93 34.16
CA HIS A 50 15.19 -11.10 33.91
C HIS A 50 14.68 -10.44 35.20
N TYR A 51 14.73 -11.14 36.34
CA TYR A 51 14.30 -10.61 37.63
C TYR A 51 15.22 -9.51 38.18
N GLN A 52 16.51 -9.55 37.85
CA GLN A 52 17.48 -8.56 38.34
C GLN A 52 17.35 -7.22 37.60
N HIS A 53 16.94 -7.23 36.33
CA HIS A 53 16.78 -6.00 35.54
C HIS A 53 15.56 -5.15 35.95
N VAL A 54 14.54 -5.78 36.51
CA VAL A 54 13.33 -5.07 36.99
C VAL A 54 13.55 -4.38 38.34
N LYS A 55 14.54 -4.80 39.14
CA LYS A 55 14.85 -4.20 40.45
C LYS A 55 15.64 -2.88 40.38
N GLU A 56 16.22 -2.53 39.23
CA GLU A 56 17.14 -1.38 39.11
C GLU A 56 16.52 -0.10 38.49
N CYS A 57 15.28 -0.14 38.00
CA CYS A 57 14.61 1.07 37.49
C CYS A 57 13.94 1.87 38.62
N LYS A 58 14.71 2.76 39.27
CA LYS A 58 14.17 3.82 40.15
C LYS A 58 13.51 4.92 39.32
N PHE A 59 12.18 5.06 39.38
CA PHE A 59 11.45 6.24 38.87
C PHE A 59 11.61 7.41 39.87
N ARG A 60 12.16 8.54 39.42
CA ARG A 60 12.10 9.83 40.12
C ARG A 60 10.86 10.61 39.67
N PRO A 61 10.09 11.25 40.57
CA PRO A 61 9.01 12.15 40.17
C PRO A 61 9.57 13.52 39.75
N ILE A 62 9.07 14.05 38.63
CA ILE A 62 9.27 15.45 38.23
C ILE A 62 8.07 16.24 38.78
N VAL A 63 8.37 17.20 39.66
CA VAL A 63 7.44 18.20 40.19
C VAL A 63 7.29 19.31 39.15
N ILE A 64 6.05 19.70 38.84
CA ILE A 64 5.75 20.89 38.03
C ILE A 64 5.45 22.03 38.99
N GLU A 65 6.33 23.03 39.04
CA GLU A 65 6.08 24.32 39.70
C GLU A 65 5.48 25.35 38.73
N GLN A 66 4.61 26.19 39.26
CA GLN A 66 3.87 27.23 38.58
C GLN A 66 4.71 28.50 38.34
N GLY A 67 4.52 29.11 37.16
CA GLY A 67 4.51 30.57 36.95
C GLY A 67 5.85 31.32 36.82
N VAL A 68 6.02 32.05 35.71
CA VAL A 68 6.24 33.52 35.66
C VAL A 68 6.35 33.96 34.18
N THR A 69 5.62 35.02 33.86
CA THR A 69 5.55 35.77 32.60
C THR A 69 6.83 36.51 32.21
N GLN A 70 7.16 36.60 30.90
CA GLN A 70 7.72 37.83 30.31
C GLN A 70 7.56 37.89 28.76
N LYS A 71 7.05 39.04 28.29
CA LYS A 71 6.95 39.48 26.89
C LYS A 71 8.30 39.97 26.37
N ILE A 72 8.69 39.64 25.13
CA ILE A 72 9.42 40.56 24.22
C ILE A 72 8.96 40.37 22.76
N LYS A 73 8.77 41.51 22.09
CA LYS A 73 8.26 41.76 20.73
C LYS A 73 9.23 41.29 19.62
N ALA A 74 8.68 40.92 18.46
CA ALA A 74 9.39 41.04 17.18
C ALA A 74 8.49 41.76 16.16
N THR A 75 9.09 42.77 15.56
CA THR A 75 8.55 43.83 14.70
C THR A 75 8.26 43.37 13.27
N THR A 76 7.14 43.86 12.74
CA THR A 76 6.76 43.93 11.33
C THR A 76 7.58 44.98 10.59
N THR A 77 7.96 44.70 9.34
CA THR A 77 8.25 45.73 8.33
C THR A 77 7.50 45.42 7.03
N ASN A 78 6.64 46.37 6.66
CA ASN A 78 5.95 46.47 5.38
C ASN A 78 6.92 46.97 4.29
N HIS A 79 6.74 46.50 3.07
CA HIS A 79 7.00 47.30 1.88
C HIS A 79 5.84 47.17 0.89
N HIS A 80 5.21 48.31 0.61
CA HIS A 80 4.28 48.58 -0.49
C HIS A 80 5.05 48.97 -1.74
N PHE A 81 4.63 48.49 -2.91
CA PHE A 81 4.58 49.24 -4.18
C PHE A 81 3.63 48.50 -5.16
N ASP A 82 2.83 49.28 -5.88
CA ASP A 82 1.78 48.93 -6.88
C ASP A 82 1.92 50.00 -8.01
N PRO A 83 1.29 49.96 -9.21
CA PRO A 83 0.70 48.88 -10.05
C PRO A 83 1.13 48.97 -11.56
N ILE A 84 0.64 48.07 -12.45
CA ILE A 84 0.02 48.34 -13.80
C ILE A 84 -0.18 47.04 -14.66
N GLN A 85 -1.46 46.80 -14.98
CA GLN A 85 -2.16 46.18 -16.14
C GLN A 85 -1.52 45.12 -17.07
N LEU A 86 -2.23 43.99 -17.28
CA LEU A 86 -3.00 43.68 -18.50
C LEU A 86 -3.74 42.32 -18.44
N ARG A 87 -4.99 42.31 -18.94
CA ARG A 87 -5.90 41.15 -19.07
C ARG A 87 -5.36 40.09 -20.05
N ARG A 88 -5.58 38.79 -19.75
CA ARG A 88 -6.34 37.85 -20.61
C ARG A 88 -6.56 36.48 -19.92
N LYS A 89 -7.76 35.95 -20.16
CA LYS A 89 -8.33 34.67 -19.72
C LYS A 89 -7.47 33.45 -20.10
N GLN A 90 -7.36 32.46 -19.21
CA GLN A 90 -7.56 31.03 -19.53
C GLN A 90 -7.61 30.18 -18.25
N CYS A 91 -8.49 29.17 -18.26
CA CYS A 91 -8.81 28.26 -17.18
C CYS A 91 -7.58 27.54 -16.59
N SER A 92 -7.53 27.47 -15.26
CA SER A 92 -6.71 26.51 -14.51
C SER A 92 -7.63 25.58 -13.74
N SER A 93 -7.68 24.31 -14.17
CA SER A 93 -8.16 23.18 -13.39
C SER A 93 -7.19 22.91 -12.24
N THR A 94 -7.62 23.15 -11.00
CA THR A 94 -6.94 22.66 -9.80
C THR A 94 -7.26 21.20 -9.58
N LEU A 95 -6.18 20.40 -9.56
CA LEU A 95 -6.13 19.00 -9.20
C LEU A 95 -6.51 18.83 -7.72
N ILE A 96 -7.46 17.94 -7.44
CA ILE A 96 -7.71 17.38 -6.11
C ILE A 96 -7.34 15.90 -6.19
N ASP A 97 -6.44 15.48 -5.30
CA ASP A 97 -6.09 14.09 -5.00
C ASP A 97 -7.34 13.32 -4.54
N GLU A 98 -7.72 12.28 -5.29
CA GLU A 98 -8.60 11.23 -4.80
C GLU A 98 -7.90 9.87 -4.90
N ASP A 99 -7.30 9.45 -3.79
CA ASP A 99 -6.92 8.05 -3.53
C ASP A 99 -8.02 7.38 -2.71
N LEU A 100 -9.01 6.81 -3.40
CA LEU A 100 -9.97 5.84 -2.87
C LEU A 100 -9.99 4.62 -3.79
N PRO A 101 -9.67 3.40 -3.32
CA PRO A 101 -9.81 2.20 -4.12
C PRO A 101 -11.29 1.83 -4.25
N ILE A 102 -11.88 2.16 -5.40
CA ILE A 102 -13.25 1.81 -5.79
C ILE A 102 -13.38 0.29 -5.89
N ILE A 103 -14.38 -0.28 -5.20
CA ILE A 103 -14.88 -1.62 -5.48
C ILE A 103 -15.51 -1.59 -6.88
N SER A 104 -14.72 -1.94 -7.90
CA SER A 104 -15.20 -1.99 -9.29
C SER A 104 -16.03 -3.26 -9.51
N ASN A 105 -17.31 -3.19 -9.13
CA ASN A 105 -18.45 -3.87 -9.77
C ASN A 105 -19.79 -3.46 -9.12
N CYS A 106 -19.98 -2.17 -8.85
CA CYS A 106 -21.32 -1.61 -8.63
C CYS A 106 -21.68 -0.79 -9.87
N ASN A 107 -22.59 -1.30 -10.68
CA ASN A 107 -23.19 -0.56 -11.79
C ASN A 107 -23.92 0.66 -11.21
N LEU A 108 -23.31 1.84 -11.28
CA LEU A 108 -23.82 3.11 -10.71
C LEU A 108 -24.93 3.78 -11.55
N ASN A 109 -25.50 3.07 -12.53
CA ASN A 109 -26.47 3.63 -13.49
C ASN A 109 -27.95 3.56 -13.04
N TYR A 110 -28.24 3.30 -11.76
CA TYR A 110 -29.63 3.33 -11.23
C TYR A 110 -30.00 4.61 -10.47
N LEU A 111 -29.16 5.65 -10.50
CA LEU A 111 -29.49 6.97 -9.96
C LEU A 111 -30.17 7.86 -11.01
N SER A 112 -31.33 7.44 -11.51
CA SER A 112 -32.27 8.37 -12.14
C SER A 112 -33.66 7.76 -12.28
N SER A 113 -34.60 8.19 -11.43
CA SER A 113 -35.94 8.60 -11.85
C SER A 113 -36.69 9.29 -10.69
N PRO A 114 -37.70 10.14 -10.98
CA PRO A 114 -37.88 11.42 -10.29
C PRO A 114 -39.11 11.44 -9.38
N CYS A 115 -39.03 12.19 -8.28
CA CYS A 115 -40.23 12.71 -7.61
C CYS A 115 -40.07 14.20 -7.32
N SER A 116 -40.73 14.96 -8.20
CA SER A 116 -41.37 16.26 -8.01
C SER A 116 -41.52 16.80 -6.59
N SER A 117 -41.03 18.02 -6.37
CA SER A 117 -41.87 19.11 -5.89
C SER A 117 -41.21 20.47 -6.15
N SER A 118 -41.99 21.32 -6.79
CA SER A 118 -41.77 22.67 -7.30
C SER A 118 -41.56 23.75 -6.24
N SER A 119 -40.62 24.66 -6.50
CA SER A 119 -40.66 26.13 -6.30
C SER A 119 -39.20 26.63 -6.42
N GLY A 120 -38.76 27.43 -7.38
CA GLY A 120 -39.39 28.58 -7.99
C GLY A 120 -39.17 29.79 -7.09
N PHE A 121 -38.06 30.53 -7.23
CA PHE A 121 -38.06 32.00 -7.14
C PHE A 121 -36.75 32.64 -7.65
N ARG A 122 -36.97 33.84 -8.18
CA ARG A 122 -36.13 34.68 -9.05
C ARG A 122 -35.02 35.44 -8.33
N SER A 123 -34.05 35.81 -9.16
CA SER A 123 -33.14 36.97 -9.10
C SER A 123 -33.59 38.15 -8.22
N ASN A 124 -32.63 38.71 -7.47
CA ASN A 124 -32.56 40.16 -7.31
C ASN A 124 -31.12 40.65 -7.15
N SER A 125 -30.76 41.58 -8.03
CA SER A 125 -29.59 42.44 -7.98
C SER A 125 -29.85 43.61 -7.02
N HIS A 126 -28.97 43.87 -6.07
CA HIS A 126 -28.78 45.20 -5.51
C HIS A 126 -27.32 45.42 -5.10
N SER A 127 -26.73 46.43 -5.72
CA SER A 127 -25.47 47.08 -5.34
C SER A 127 -25.75 48.19 -4.34
N LEU A 128 -25.00 48.28 -3.23
CA LEU A 128 -24.67 49.54 -2.54
C LEU A 128 -23.52 49.37 -1.52
N SER A 129 -22.45 50.12 -1.81
CA SER A 129 -21.55 50.91 -0.93
C SER A 129 -20.96 50.34 0.38
N ASN A 130 -19.63 50.22 0.35
CA ASN A 130 -18.59 50.72 1.28
C ASN A 130 -18.66 50.51 2.81
N GLN A 131 -17.59 49.83 3.24
CA GLN A 131 -16.77 50.01 4.45
C GLN A 131 -17.22 49.33 5.77
N THR A 132 -16.21 48.67 6.36
CA THR A 132 -16.14 47.96 7.64
C THR A 132 -16.74 46.55 7.66
N SER A 133 -15.87 45.52 7.61
CA SER A 133 -15.98 44.28 8.42
C SER A 133 -15.05 43.17 7.89
N SER A 134 -13.82 43.07 8.42
CA SER A 134 -13.03 41.83 8.33
C SER A 134 -13.47 40.78 9.36
N VAL A 135 -14.69 40.93 9.89
CA VAL A 135 -15.31 40.08 10.93
C VAL A 135 -16.59 39.46 10.39
N SER A 136 -17.21 40.03 9.36
CA SER A 136 -18.44 39.51 8.74
C SER A 136 -18.17 38.29 7.87
N ASP A 137 -17.13 38.33 7.03
CA ASP A 137 -16.77 37.23 6.12
C ASP A 137 -16.35 35.95 6.87
N ASP A 138 -15.62 36.07 7.99
CA ASP A 138 -15.23 34.91 8.83
C ASP A 138 -16.42 34.32 9.61
N ILE A 139 -17.39 35.16 10.02
CA ILE A 139 -18.63 34.71 10.66
C ILE A 139 -19.53 34.02 9.62
N ASP A 140 -19.56 34.50 8.38
CA ASP A 140 -20.37 33.93 7.31
C ASP A 140 -19.85 32.55 6.88
N ILE A 141 -18.51 32.40 6.75
CA ILE A 141 -17.86 31.11 6.46
C ILE A 141 -18.05 30.12 7.62
N SER A 142 -17.95 30.60 8.87
CA SER A 142 -18.19 29.77 10.06
C SER A 142 -19.64 29.25 10.09
N ASN A 143 -20.62 30.12 9.84
CA ASN A 143 -22.03 29.75 9.78
C ASN A 143 -22.33 28.78 8.62
N GLU A 144 -21.73 28.98 7.45
CA GLU A 144 -21.88 28.08 6.30
C GLU A 144 -21.34 26.67 6.61
N ASN A 145 -20.19 26.58 7.29
CA ASN A 145 -19.59 25.31 7.71
C ASN A 145 -20.48 24.58 8.74
N LEU A 146 -21.08 25.30 9.69
CA LEU A 146 -22.02 24.72 10.65
C LEU A 146 -23.27 24.15 9.97
N ILE A 147 -23.79 24.83 8.95
CA ILE A 147 -24.92 24.35 8.14
C ILE A 147 -24.52 23.08 7.38
N LYS A 148 -23.36 23.07 6.72
CA LYS A 148 -22.85 21.89 6.00
C LYS A 148 -22.66 20.69 6.93
N ARG A 149 -22.03 20.89 8.09
CA ARG A 149 -21.87 19.87 9.13
C ARG A 149 -23.22 19.34 9.62
N THR A 150 -24.19 20.23 9.86
CA THR A 150 -25.57 19.86 10.25
C THR A 150 -26.22 18.94 9.20
N ASN A 151 -26.09 19.28 7.92
CA ASN A 151 -26.67 18.49 6.84
C ASN A 151 -26.04 17.10 6.75
N ILE A 152 -24.71 17.01 6.87
CA ILE A 152 -23.99 15.74 6.84
C ILE A 152 -24.40 14.84 8.00
N ILE A 153 -24.56 15.38 9.21
CA ILE A 153 -24.99 14.61 10.39
C ILE A 153 -26.41 14.07 10.21
N LYS A 154 -27.33 14.90 9.70
CA LYS A 154 -28.70 14.48 9.37
C LYS A 154 -28.70 13.40 8.29
N GLU A 155 -27.85 13.52 7.27
CA GLU A 155 -27.71 12.52 6.21
C GLU A 155 -27.18 11.19 6.74
N ILE A 156 -26.12 11.22 7.57
CA ILE A 156 -25.57 10.01 8.22
C ILE A 156 -26.68 9.30 9.02
N TYR A 157 -27.44 10.04 9.83
CA TYR A 157 -28.55 9.49 10.61
C TYR A 157 -29.66 8.90 9.73
N LYS A 158 -30.11 9.67 8.74
CA LYS A 158 -31.20 9.29 7.83
C LYS A 158 -30.83 8.03 7.04
N THR A 159 -29.64 8.01 6.45
CA THR A 159 -29.15 6.86 5.68
C THR A 159 -28.92 5.63 6.56
N GLU A 160 -28.55 5.81 7.83
CA GLU A 160 -28.43 4.71 8.79
C GLU A 160 -29.80 4.12 9.17
N TYR A 161 -30.79 4.98 9.41
CA TYR A 161 -32.16 4.56 9.68
C TYR A 161 -32.76 3.78 8.50
N ASP A 162 -32.60 4.30 7.27
CA ASP A 162 -33.12 3.66 6.07
C ASP A 162 -32.41 2.30 5.83
N TYR A 163 -31.09 2.24 6.07
CA TYR A 163 -30.32 0.99 5.98
C TYR A 163 -30.78 -0.06 7.00
N LEU A 164 -31.09 0.32 8.24
CA LEU A 164 -31.69 -0.60 9.21
C LEU A 164 -33.04 -1.14 8.75
N GLY A 165 -33.84 -0.32 8.06
CA GLY A 165 -35.07 -0.78 7.41
C GLY A 165 -34.80 -1.86 6.36
N HIS A 166 -33.75 -1.70 5.55
CA HIS A 166 -33.34 -2.70 4.56
C HIS A 166 -32.86 -4.01 5.20
N LEU A 167 -32.03 -3.92 6.25
CA LEU A 167 -31.59 -5.10 7.00
C LEU A 167 -32.76 -5.83 7.66
N LYS A 168 -33.72 -5.08 8.21
CA LYS A 168 -34.95 -5.66 8.76
C LYS A 168 -35.74 -6.40 7.69
N ASN A 169 -35.88 -5.84 6.50
CA ASN A 169 -36.56 -6.52 5.40
C ASN A 169 -35.86 -7.82 5.00
N LEU A 170 -34.52 -7.85 4.98
CA LEU A 170 -33.75 -9.08 4.76
C LEU A 170 -34.01 -10.12 5.85
N VAL A 171 -33.91 -9.74 7.12
CA VAL A 171 -34.05 -10.67 8.25
C VAL A 171 -35.50 -11.10 8.47
N ASP A 172 -36.41 -10.15 8.68
CA ASP A 172 -37.80 -10.43 9.02
C ASP A 172 -38.64 -10.82 7.81
N GLY A 173 -38.38 -10.17 6.67
CA GLY A 173 -39.19 -10.31 5.47
C GLY A 173 -38.81 -11.52 4.62
N TYR A 174 -37.51 -11.82 4.49
CA TYR A 174 -37.04 -12.96 3.70
C TYR A 174 -36.54 -14.11 4.56
N LEU A 175 -35.50 -13.92 5.37
CA LEU A 175 -34.82 -15.01 6.08
C LEU A 175 -35.76 -15.79 7.01
N LYS A 176 -36.56 -15.12 7.83
CA LYS A 176 -37.58 -15.78 8.67
C LYS A 176 -38.58 -16.57 7.85
N LYS A 177 -39.03 -16.04 6.71
CA LYS A 177 -39.98 -16.74 5.82
C LYS A 177 -39.34 -17.94 5.14
N MET A 178 -38.07 -17.87 4.77
CA MET A 178 -37.33 -19.00 4.18
C MET A 178 -37.22 -20.15 5.17
N ARG A 179 -36.87 -19.87 6.43
CA ARG A 179 -36.80 -20.90 7.50
C ARG A 179 -38.14 -21.59 7.78
N LEU A 180 -39.27 -20.92 7.55
CA LEU A 180 -40.60 -21.52 7.69
C LEU A 180 -40.95 -22.49 6.55
N ARG A 181 -40.31 -22.35 5.39
CA ARG A 181 -40.57 -23.16 4.19
C ARG A 181 -39.48 -24.21 4.01
N THR A 182 -39.36 -25.11 4.98
CA THR A 182 -38.36 -26.20 4.98
C THR A 182 -38.47 -27.14 3.77
N GLU A 183 -39.63 -27.17 3.11
CA GLU A 183 -39.83 -27.91 1.86
C GLU A 183 -39.24 -27.20 0.63
N LEU A 184 -38.97 -25.88 0.72
CA LEU A 184 -38.36 -25.08 -0.34
C LEU A 184 -36.88 -24.80 -0.09
N PHE A 185 -36.46 -24.63 1.16
CA PHE A 185 -35.09 -24.25 1.50
C PHE A 185 -34.48 -25.20 2.52
N SER A 186 -33.26 -25.68 2.23
CA SER A 186 -32.42 -26.31 3.24
C SER A 186 -31.66 -25.27 4.07
N GLU A 187 -31.33 -25.58 5.32
CA GLU A 187 -30.53 -24.68 6.18
C GLU A 187 -29.22 -24.25 5.52
N LYS A 188 -28.53 -25.17 4.83
CA LYS A 188 -27.28 -24.85 4.11
C LYS A 188 -27.50 -23.87 2.96
N GLN A 189 -28.63 -23.94 2.26
CA GLN A 189 -28.97 -22.96 1.23
C GLN A 189 -29.30 -21.59 1.83
N ILE A 190 -29.97 -21.57 3.00
CA ILE A 190 -30.26 -20.33 3.72
C ILE A 190 -28.95 -19.67 4.17
N GLU A 191 -28.04 -20.43 4.79
CA GLU A 191 -26.70 -19.94 5.18
C GLU A 191 -25.92 -19.39 3.98
N LEU A 192 -25.95 -20.09 2.84
CA LEU A 192 -25.26 -19.63 1.63
C LEU A 192 -25.86 -18.33 1.07
N LEU A 193 -27.19 -18.22 1.04
CA LEU A 193 -27.88 -17.10 0.44
C LEU A 193 -27.86 -15.86 1.34
N MET A 194 -28.00 -16.03 2.65
CA MET A 194 -28.13 -14.92 3.61
C MET A 194 -26.86 -14.63 4.39
N GLY A 195 -25.86 -15.52 4.39
CA GLY A 195 -24.60 -15.35 5.11
C GLY A 195 -24.83 -15.08 6.61
N ASN A 196 -24.04 -14.16 7.18
CA ASN A 196 -24.19 -13.70 8.56
C ASN A 196 -25.05 -12.41 8.67
N ILE A 197 -26.10 -12.26 7.86
CA ILE A 197 -26.92 -11.04 7.84
C ILE A 197 -27.60 -10.74 9.18
N GLU A 198 -27.98 -11.76 9.96
CA GLU A 198 -28.56 -11.57 11.30
C GLU A 198 -27.56 -10.92 12.26
N GLU A 199 -26.30 -11.36 12.25
CA GLU A 199 -25.26 -10.75 13.08
C GLU A 199 -25.01 -9.29 12.69
N ILE A 200 -25.07 -8.98 11.39
CA ILE A 200 -24.97 -7.59 10.91
C ILE A 200 -26.17 -6.79 11.40
N TYR A 201 -27.38 -7.34 11.34
CA TYR A 201 -28.59 -6.65 11.79
C TYR A 201 -28.55 -6.32 13.28
N ASP A 202 -28.23 -7.31 14.12
CA ASP A 202 -28.15 -7.13 15.58
C ASP A 202 -27.08 -6.09 15.96
N PHE A 203 -25.92 -6.16 15.31
CA PHE A 203 -24.87 -5.17 15.46
C PHE A 203 -25.36 -3.77 15.05
N GLN A 204 -25.98 -3.66 13.87
CA GLN A 204 -26.37 -2.37 13.31
C GLN A 204 -27.46 -1.69 14.14
N GLN A 205 -28.36 -2.46 14.74
CA GLN A 205 -29.35 -1.95 15.69
C GLN A 205 -28.66 -1.30 16.90
N SER A 206 -27.67 -1.98 17.46
CA SER A 206 -26.89 -1.50 18.60
C SER A 206 -26.06 -0.25 18.25
N PHE A 207 -25.46 -0.23 17.06
CA PHE A 207 -24.74 0.93 16.54
C PHE A 207 -25.66 2.14 16.33
N PHE A 208 -26.81 1.95 15.68
CA PHE A 208 -27.76 3.03 15.42
C PHE A 208 -28.33 3.61 16.71
N GLN A 209 -28.61 2.78 17.71
CA GLN A 209 -29.10 3.27 19.00
C GLN A 209 -28.08 4.20 19.66
N LEU A 210 -26.78 3.85 19.60
CA LEU A 210 -25.71 4.72 20.11
C LEU A 210 -25.57 5.99 19.26
N LEU A 211 -25.66 5.87 17.93
CA LEU A 211 -25.59 7.00 17.01
C LEU A 211 -26.72 8.00 17.30
N LYS A 212 -27.95 7.51 17.47
CA LYS A 212 -29.13 8.32 17.82
C LYS A 212 -28.93 9.07 19.13
N LEU A 213 -28.39 8.41 20.16
CA LEU A 213 -28.09 9.04 21.46
C LEU A 213 -26.96 10.07 21.39
N SER A 214 -26.11 10.02 20.36
CA SER A 214 -24.95 10.90 20.20
C SER A 214 -25.24 12.13 19.32
N ILE A 215 -26.46 12.22 18.79
CA ILE A 215 -26.94 13.35 17.98
C ILE A 215 -27.72 14.32 18.86
N ASP A 216 -27.35 15.59 18.80
CA ASP A 216 -28.13 16.68 19.38
C ASP A 216 -29.22 17.11 18.37
N GLU A 217 -30.49 16.82 18.68
CA GLU A 217 -31.61 17.15 17.79
C GLU A 217 -31.84 18.66 17.62
N LEU A 218 -31.50 19.45 18.64
CA LEU A 218 -31.66 20.90 18.63
C LEU A 218 -30.50 21.57 17.90
N ASN A 219 -29.27 21.07 18.10
CA ASN A 219 -28.05 21.60 17.52
C ASN A 219 -27.22 20.49 16.84
N PRO A 220 -27.62 19.98 15.66
CA PRO A 220 -26.95 18.83 15.07
C PRO A 220 -25.46 19.02 14.82
N HIS A 221 -25.01 20.24 14.52
CA HIS A 221 -23.59 20.57 14.35
C HIS A 221 -22.73 20.29 15.59
N GLU A 222 -23.30 20.33 16.80
CA GLU A 222 -22.59 20.02 18.06
C GLU A 222 -22.51 18.51 18.38
N SER A 223 -23.11 17.64 17.54
CA SER A 223 -23.17 16.20 17.78
C SER A 223 -21.80 15.54 17.84
N LEU A 224 -21.65 14.53 18.70
CA LEU A 224 -20.39 13.83 18.98
C LEU A 224 -20.40 12.39 18.48
N ILE A 225 -20.55 12.21 17.17
CA ILE A 225 -20.78 10.90 16.55
C ILE A 225 -19.50 10.10 16.27
N GLY A 226 -18.32 10.75 16.26
CA GLY A 226 -17.06 10.09 15.95
C GLY A 226 -16.74 8.92 16.91
N LYS A 227 -17.10 9.08 18.19
CA LYS A 227 -16.88 8.04 19.21
C LYS A 227 -17.71 6.77 18.97
N CYS A 228 -18.87 6.87 18.32
CA CYS A 228 -19.71 5.71 18.00
C CYS A 228 -18.94 4.70 17.14
N PHE A 229 -18.25 5.19 16.11
CA PHE A 229 -17.46 4.36 15.20
C PHE A 229 -16.27 3.69 15.90
N LEU A 230 -15.61 4.42 16.80
CA LEU A 230 -14.46 3.90 17.54
C LEU A 230 -14.83 2.78 18.51
N LEU A 231 -15.99 2.89 19.17
CA LEU A 231 -16.48 1.87 20.10
C LEU A 231 -16.78 0.54 19.40
N TYR A 232 -17.35 0.63 18.19
CA TYR A 232 -17.80 -0.51 17.40
C TYR A 232 -16.80 -1.00 16.34
N LYS A 233 -15.55 -0.53 16.38
CA LYS A 233 -14.53 -0.84 15.35
C LYS A 233 -14.33 -2.33 15.06
N GLU A 234 -14.40 -3.19 16.09
CA GLU A 234 -14.21 -4.63 15.94
C GLU A 234 -15.46 -5.29 15.36
N GLU A 235 -16.63 -4.77 15.70
CA GLU A 235 -17.93 -5.26 15.23
C GLU A 235 -18.12 -5.00 13.73
N PHE A 236 -17.63 -3.87 13.21
CA PHE A 236 -17.62 -3.59 11.77
C PHE A 236 -16.84 -4.64 10.96
N LYS A 237 -15.93 -5.41 11.56
CA LYS A 237 -15.22 -6.50 10.85
C LYS A 237 -16.14 -7.65 10.47
N LYS A 238 -17.31 -7.79 11.08
CA LYS A 238 -18.35 -8.79 10.70
C LYS A 238 -18.81 -8.65 9.25
N TYR A 239 -18.74 -7.44 8.69
CA TYR A 239 -19.02 -7.20 7.27
C TYR A 239 -18.05 -7.95 6.35
N SER A 240 -16.86 -8.30 6.83
CA SER A 240 -15.93 -9.12 6.06
C SER A 240 -16.56 -10.44 5.66
N ASP A 241 -17.15 -11.17 6.60
CA ASP A 241 -17.67 -12.52 6.31
C ASP A 241 -18.87 -12.45 5.36
N TYR A 242 -19.71 -11.43 5.50
CA TYR A 242 -20.81 -11.14 4.58
C TYR A 242 -20.34 -10.80 3.16
N CYS A 243 -19.45 -9.81 3.03
CA CYS A 243 -18.93 -9.33 1.74
C CYS A 243 -18.25 -10.44 0.95
N ILE A 244 -17.63 -11.37 1.68
CA ILE A 244 -16.96 -12.54 1.16
C ILE A 244 -17.96 -13.59 0.69
N ASN A 245 -19.05 -13.85 1.43
CA ASN A 245 -20.08 -14.81 1.06
C ASN A 245 -20.99 -14.33 -0.09
N HIS A 246 -21.12 -13.01 -0.25
CA HIS A 246 -22.06 -12.40 -1.20
C HIS A 246 -21.91 -12.89 -2.65
N SER A 247 -20.69 -13.17 -3.14
CA SER A 247 -20.50 -13.72 -4.50
C SER A 247 -21.22 -15.05 -4.68
N LEU A 248 -21.12 -15.94 -3.69
CA LEU A 248 -21.78 -17.24 -3.68
C LEU A 248 -23.30 -17.10 -3.52
N SER A 249 -23.74 -16.16 -2.68
CA SER A 249 -25.16 -15.82 -2.53
C SER A 249 -25.80 -15.40 -3.86
N CYS A 250 -25.16 -14.49 -4.62
CA CYS A 250 -25.67 -14.09 -5.93
C CYS A 250 -25.80 -15.27 -6.91
N ILE A 251 -24.80 -16.15 -6.94
CA ILE A 251 -24.83 -17.33 -7.81
C ILE A 251 -25.99 -18.25 -7.43
N GLU A 252 -26.20 -18.48 -6.13
CA GLU A 252 -27.29 -19.32 -5.66
C GLU A 252 -28.66 -18.68 -5.91
N LEU A 253 -28.80 -17.37 -5.68
CA LEU A 253 -30.04 -16.64 -5.94
C LEU A 253 -30.45 -16.75 -7.42
N VAL A 254 -29.52 -16.54 -8.35
CA VAL A 254 -29.79 -16.69 -9.80
C VAL A 254 -30.25 -18.11 -10.14
N LYS A 255 -29.66 -19.14 -9.52
CA LYS A 255 -30.13 -20.52 -9.73
C LYS A 255 -31.54 -20.73 -9.24
N LEU A 256 -31.89 -20.23 -8.05
CA LEU A 256 -33.22 -20.34 -7.48
C LEU A 256 -34.24 -19.57 -8.32
N GLU A 257 -33.89 -18.37 -8.77
CA GLU A 257 -34.74 -17.55 -9.62
C GLU A 257 -35.01 -18.19 -10.99
N ASN A 258 -34.22 -19.16 -11.46
CA ASN A 258 -34.60 -19.90 -12.66
C ASN A 258 -35.88 -20.74 -12.45
N ASN A 259 -36.19 -21.13 -11.22
CA ASN A 259 -37.41 -21.84 -10.87
C ASN A 259 -38.53 -20.87 -10.45
N ILE A 260 -39.69 -21.00 -11.11
CA ILE A 260 -40.83 -20.11 -10.92
C ILE A 260 -41.38 -20.10 -9.49
N THR A 261 -41.28 -21.23 -8.78
CA THR A 261 -41.77 -21.36 -7.39
C THR A 261 -41.01 -20.42 -6.46
N TYR A 262 -39.68 -20.35 -6.61
CA TYR A 262 -38.84 -19.46 -5.80
C TYR A 262 -39.04 -17.99 -6.18
N ARG A 263 -39.20 -17.68 -7.47
CA ARG A 263 -39.58 -16.32 -7.90
C ARG A 263 -40.87 -15.85 -7.25
N HIS A 264 -41.92 -16.68 -7.30
CA HIS A 264 -43.18 -16.36 -6.64
C HIS A 264 -43.03 -16.24 -5.13
N PHE A 265 -42.23 -17.10 -4.51
CA PHE A 265 -41.94 -17.02 -3.08
C PHE A 265 -41.29 -15.67 -2.69
N PHE A 266 -40.22 -15.26 -3.37
CA PHE A 266 -39.54 -13.99 -3.07
C PHE A 266 -40.46 -12.78 -3.33
N GLU A 267 -41.21 -12.80 -4.43
CA GLU A 267 -42.16 -11.73 -4.74
C GLU A 267 -43.31 -11.67 -3.72
N THR A 268 -43.79 -12.81 -3.25
CA THR A 268 -44.79 -12.87 -2.18
C THR A 268 -44.23 -12.30 -0.88
N CYS A 269 -42.99 -12.63 -0.51
CA CYS A 269 -42.34 -12.06 0.67
C CYS A 269 -42.25 -10.52 0.57
N ARG A 270 -41.83 -10.00 -0.60
CA ARG A 270 -41.73 -8.57 -0.88
C ARG A 270 -43.08 -7.85 -0.69
N LEU A 271 -44.15 -8.40 -1.29
CA LEU A 271 -45.49 -7.84 -1.22
C LEU A 271 -46.08 -7.92 0.21
N GLN A 272 -45.92 -9.05 0.90
CA GLN A 272 -46.46 -9.26 2.24
C GLN A 272 -45.81 -8.34 3.29
N ALA A 273 -44.52 -8.03 3.14
CA ALA A 273 -43.81 -7.12 4.02
C ALA A 273 -43.94 -5.65 3.59
N ASN A 274 -44.76 -5.34 2.59
CA ASN A 274 -44.96 -4.00 2.03
C ASN A 274 -43.63 -3.31 1.68
N MET A 275 -42.71 -4.06 1.06
CA MET A 275 -41.38 -3.57 0.72
C MET A 275 -41.43 -2.73 -0.56
N ILE A 276 -40.48 -1.78 -0.67
CA ILE A 276 -40.20 -1.04 -1.90
C ILE A 276 -39.94 -2.02 -3.06
N GLU A 277 -40.14 -1.56 -4.30
CA GLU A 277 -39.96 -2.35 -5.54
C GLU A 277 -38.47 -2.55 -5.87
N LEU A 278 -37.75 -3.15 -4.92
CA LEU A 278 -36.40 -3.65 -5.08
C LEU A 278 -36.44 -5.18 -4.99
N LYS A 279 -35.72 -5.82 -5.90
CA LYS A 279 -35.51 -7.26 -5.89
C LYS A 279 -34.57 -7.65 -4.73
N LEU A 280 -34.58 -8.93 -4.37
CA LEU A 280 -33.78 -9.46 -3.26
C LEU A 280 -32.27 -9.25 -3.47
N ASP A 281 -31.76 -9.38 -4.69
CA ASP A 281 -30.36 -9.11 -5.04
C ASP A 281 -29.94 -7.67 -4.69
N ALA A 282 -30.81 -6.68 -4.95
CA ALA A 282 -30.56 -5.29 -4.58
C ALA A 282 -30.50 -5.09 -3.07
N PHE A 283 -31.37 -5.75 -2.30
CA PHE A 283 -31.30 -5.72 -0.84
C PHE A 283 -30.01 -6.36 -0.32
N LEU A 284 -29.60 -7.51 -0.87
CA LEU A 284 -28.38 -8.22 -0.48
C LEU A 284 -27.10 -7.39 -0.73
N LEU A 285 -27.14 -6.44 -1.67
CA LEU A 285 -26.03 -5.53 -1.96
C LEU A 285 -25.89 -4.39 -0.94
N THR A 286 -26.96 -4.04 -0.23
CA THR A 286 -26.98 -2.87 0.67
C THR A 286 -25.90 -2.88 1.77
N PRO A 287 -25.55 -4.02 2.41
CA PRO A 287 -24.49 -4.02 3.43
C PRO A 287 -23.09 -3.74 2.84
N ILE A 288 -22.84 -4.19 1.61
CA ILE A 288 -21.58 -3.94 0.90
C ILE A 288 -21.47 -2.46 0.55
N GLN A 289 -22.55 -1.86 0.09
CA GLN A 289 -22.57 -0.42 -0.21
C GLN A 289 -22.38 0.39 1.07
N ARG A 290 -23.06 0.01 2.16
CA ARG A 290 -23.03 0.77 3.41
C ARG A 290 -21.64 0.84 4.03
N ILE A 291 -20.93 -0.29 4.12
CA ILE A 291 -19.60 -0.31 4.73
C ILE A 291 -18.59 0.59 3.99
N CYS A 292 -18.78 0.79 2.68
CA CYS A 292 -17.98 1.70 1.86
C CYS A 292 -18.37 3.18 1.98
N GLN A 293 -19.59 3.48 2.42
CA GLN A 293 -20.05 4.86 2.58
C GLN A 293 -19.47 5.54 3.83
N TYR A 294 -19.21 4.80 4.90
CA TYR A 294 -18.75 5.39 6.17
C TYR A 294 -17.46 6.22 6.05
N PRO A 295 -16.38 5.75 5.37
CA PRO A 295 -15.19 6.58 5.17
C PRO A 295 -15.48 7.87 4.39
N LEU A 296 -16.39 7.83 3.41
CA LEU A 296 -16.74 9.00 2.60
C LEU A 296 -17.49 10.04 3.44
N GLN A 297 -18.50 9.58 4.19
CA GLN A 297 -19.30 10.44 5.06
C GLN A 297 -18.47 11.05 6.20
N LEU A 298 -17.56 10.27 6.81
CA LEU A 298 -16.66 10.78 7.86
C LEU A 298 -15.62 11.75 7.31
N ASN A 299 -15.12 11.53 6.10
CA ASN A 299 -14.21 12.45 5.43
C ASN A 299 -14.91 13.78 5.12
N GLU A 300 -16.13 13.72 4.59
CA GLU A 300 -16.94 14.91 4.32
C GLU A 300 -17.27 15.67 5.60
N LEU A 301 -17.64 14.94 6.66
CA LEU A 301 -17.89 15.54 7.97
C LEU A 301 -16.65 16.25 8.51
N LEU A 302 -15.47 15.64 8.41
CA LEU A 302 -14.22 16.21 8.90
C LEU A 302 -13.87 17.54 8.20
N LYS A 303 -14.13 17.68 6.89
CA LYS A 303 -13.89 18.92 6.14
C LYS A 303 -14.59 20.14 6.74
N TYR A 304 -15.77 19.93 7.32
CA TYR A 304 -16.61 21.00 7.89
C TYR A 304 -16.62 20.98 9.43
N THR A 305 -15.63 20.33 10.04
CA THR A 305 -15.47 20.30 11.50
C THR A 305 -14.27 21.15 11.90
N SER A 306 -14.49 22.16 12.75
CA SER A 306 -13.40 22.98 13.29
C SER A 306 -12.41 22.15 14.11
N TYR A 307 -11.13 22.49 14.07
CA TYR A 307 -10.09 21.86 14.90
C TYR A 307 -10.33 22.04 16.42
N GLU A 308 -11.13 23.04 16.80
CA GLU A 308 -11.54 23.31 18.19
C GLU A 308 -12.78 22.51 18.60
N HIS A 309 -13.50 21.90 17.64
CA HIS A 309 -14.70 21.12 17.92
C HIS A 309 -14.35 19.85 18.71
N LYS A 310 -15.14 19.55 19.74
CA LYS A 310 -14.91 18.43 20.68
C LYS A 310 -14.80 17.06 20.00
N ASP A 311 -15.48 16.89 18.86
CA ASP A 311 -15.48 15.64 18.09
C ASP A 311 -14.41 15.55 17.00
N TYR A 312 -13.65 16.61 16.73
CA TYR A 312 -12.72 16.66 15.59
C TYR A 312 -11.73 15.48 15.59
N ASN A 313 -11.06 15.25 16.72
CA ASN A 313 -10.11 14.15 16.87
C ASN A 313 -10.78 12.77 16.77
N ASN A 314 -11.99 12.62 17.30
CA ASN A 314 -12.73 11.35 17.21
C ASN A 314 -13.17 11.06 15.78
N ILE A 315 -13.64 12.07 15.04
CA ILE A 315 -14.02 11.93 13.62
C ILE A 315 -12.79 11.57 12.78
N GLN A 316 -11.66 12.22 13.03
CA GLN A 316 -10.41 11.92 12.34
C GLN A 316 -9.97 10.46 12.61
N GLN A 317 -10.02 10.01 13.86
CA GLN A 317 -9.70 8.61 14.20
C GLN A 317 -10.73 7.63 13.64
N ALA A 318 -12.01 7.98 13.63
CA ALA A 318 -13.08 7.18 13.06
C ALA A 318 -12.88 7.00 11.54
N LEU A 319 -12.49 8.06 10.84
CA LEU A 319 -12.16 8.01 9.42
C LEU A 319 -11.03 7.01 9.14
N TYR A 320 -9.93 7.10 9.90
CA TYR A 320 -8.84 6.12 9.77
C TYR A 320 -9.30 4.70 10.08
N THR A 321 -10.07 4.53 11.15
CA THR A 321 -10.62 3.23 11.55
C THR A 321 -11.49 2.61 10.45
N MET A 322 -12.38 3.39 9.84
CA MET A 322 -13.25 2.89 8.77
C MET A 322 -12.50 2.66 7.46
N ARG A 323 -11.44 3.43 7.16
CA ARG A 323 -10.51 3.12 6.06
C ARG A 323 -9.79 1.79 6.29
N ASP A 324 -9.35 1.53 7.52
CA ASP A 324 -8.69 0.27 7.88
C ASP A 324 -9.66 -0.92 7.78
N VAL A 325 -10.92 -0.76 8.22
CA VAL A 325 -11.97 -1.78 8.04
C VAL A 325 -12.21 -2.07 6.56
N ALA A 326 -12.34 -1.03 5.72
CA ALA A 326 -12.52 -1.21 4.28
C ALA A 326 -11.32 -1.92 3.64
N SER A 327 -10.09 -1.57 4.04
CA SER A 327 -8.87 -2.26 3.59
C SER A 327 -8.86 -3.73 4.01
N TYR A 328 -9.20 -4.02 5.27
CA TYR A 328 -9.26 -5.37 5.80
C TYR A 328 -10.28 -6.25 5.07
N ILE A 329 -11.49 -5.74 4.81
CA ILE A 329 -12.52 -6.45 4.05
C ILE A 329 -12.04 -6.72 2.62
N ASN A 330 -11.44 -5.72 1.97
CA ASN A 330 -10.90 -5.86 0.62
C ASN A 330 -9.79 -6.92 0.55
N GLU A 331 -8.86 -6.93 1.51
CA GLU A 331 -7.80 -7.93 1.60
C GLU A 331 -8.33 -9.34 1.82
N ARG A 332 -9.32 -9.52 2.70
CA ARG A 332 -9.92 -10.84 2.96
C ARG A 332 -10.78 -11.34 1.80
N LYS A 333 -11.54 -10.47 1.15
CA LYS A 333 -12.28 -10.80 -0.08
C LYS A 333 -11.32 -11.25 -1.18
N ARG A 334 -10.25 -10.49 -1.39
CA ARG A 334 -9.18 -10.86 -2.32
C ARG A 334 -8.59 -12.22 -1.96
N HIS A 335 -8.32 -12.49 -0.67
CA HIS A 335 -7.83 -13.78 -0.20
C HIS A 335 -8.78 -14.96 -0.48
N ARG A 336 -10.09 -14.81 -0.30
CA ARG A 336 -11.04 -15.90 -0.60
C ARG A 336 -11.29 -16.08 -2.10
N GLU A 337 -11.35 -15.01 -2.87
CA GLU A 337 -11.41 -15.09 -4.34
C GLU A 337 -10.18 -15.83 -4.89
N TYR A 338 -8.99 -15.59 -4.29
CA TYR A 338 -7.83 -16.42 -4.56
C TYR A 338 -8.12 -17.90 -4.23
N VAL A 339 -8.63 -18.23 -3.04
CA VAL A 339 -8.97 -19.61 -2.61
C VAL A 339 -10.09 -20.30 -3.42
N GLU A 340 -10.98 -19.55 -4.07
CA GLU A 340 -12.00 -20.13 -4.96
C GLU A 340 -11.48 -20.38 -6.36
N ILE A 341 -10.70 -19.44 -6.92
CA ILE A 341 -9.97 -19.64 -8.18
C ILE A 341 -9.09 -20.89 -8.06
N ILE A 342 -8.39 -21.00 -6.95
CA ILE A 342 -7.65 -22.18 -6.49
C ILE A 342 -8.43 -23.48 -6.63
N HIS A 343 -9.61 -23.53 -6.02
CA HIS A 343 -10.41 -24.75 -5.93
C HIS A 343 -10.98 -25.12 -7.31
N LYS A 344 -11.39 -24.11 -8.09
CA LYS A 344 -11.89 -24.30 -9.46
C LYS A 344 -10.80 -24.86 -10.38
N PHE A 345 -9.55 -24.41 -10.24
CA PHE A 345 -8.42 -24.91 -11.03
C PHE A 345 -7.96 -26.33 -10.60
N LEU A 346 -7.98 -26.65 -9.31
CA LEU A 346 -7.60 -27.98 -8.81
C LEU A 346 -8.59 -29.09 -9.20
N VAL A 347 -9.85 -28.74 -9.46
CA VAL A 347 -10.88 -29.69 -9.94
C VAL A 347 -10.79 -29.92 -11.45
N THR A 348 -10.22 -28.99 -12.22
CA THR A 348 -10.03 -29.12 -13.68
C THR A 348 -8.71 -29.76 -14.10
N ASP A 349 -7.64 -29.69 -13.30
CA ASP A 349 -6.36 -30.36 -13.59
C ASP A 349 -6.19 -31.62 -12.73
N SER A 350 -6.83 -32.70 -13.14
CA SER A 350 -6.49 -34.05 -12.68
C SER A 350 -5.83 -34.86 -13.79
N THR A 351 -4.73 -34.34 -14.34
CA THR A 351 -3.78 -35.13 -15.14
C THR A 351 -2.33 -34.77 -14.81
N GLN A 352 -1.67 -35.74 -14.16
CA GLN A 352 -0.22 -35.98 -14.07
C GLN A 352 0.71 -34.84 -13.63
N THR A 353 0.91 -34.69 -12.31
CA THR A 353 2.06 -33.98 -11.75
C THR A 353 3.32 -34.84 -11.91
N ILE A 354 4.14 -34.56 -12.92
CA ILE A 354 5.53 -35.01 -12.93
C ILE A 354 6.26 -34.15 -11.90
N GLN A 355 6.78 -34.76 -10.85
CA GLN A 355 7.51 -34.09 -9.78
C GLN A 355 8.86 -33.55 -10.31
N GLN A 356 8.84 -32.44 -11.06
CA GLN A 356 10.05 -31.79 -11.54
C GLN A 356 10.75 -31.10 -10.37
N LYS A 357 12.04 -31.40 -10.21
CA LYS A 357 12.92 -30.74 -9.26
C LYS A 357 13.23 -29.33 -9.75
N THR A 358 12.67 -28.32 -9.09
CA THR A 358 12.94 -26.91 -9.38
C THR A 358 14.40 -26.52 -9.12
N ASN A 359 14.97 -25.77 -10.05
CA ASN A 359 16.31 -25.22 -9.93
C ASN A 359 16.26 -23.78 -9.40
N ILE A 360 17.03 -23.50 -8.34
CA ILE A 360 17.13 -22.14 -7.79
C ILE A 360 18.26 -21.41 -8.50
N LEU A 361 17.92 -20.29 -9.15
CA LEU A 361 18.88 -19.46 -9.87
C LEU A 361 19.51 -18.43 -8.92
N TYR A 362 20.57 -18.84 -8.24
CA TYR A 362 21.34 -17.97 -7.36
C TYR A 362 22.15 -16.94 -8.17
N GLY A 363 22.08 -15.67 -7.78
CA GLY A 363 22.83 -14.60 -8.44
C GLY A 363 24.31 -14.54 -8.04
N LYS A 364 24.72 -15.21 -6.95
CA LYS A 364 26.10 -15.16 -6.45
C LYS A 364 27.12 -15.66 -7.50
N PRO A 365 26.99 -16.86 -8.11
CA PRO A 365 27.97 -17.34 -9.09
C PRO A 365 28.11 -16.41 -10.31
N ILE A 366 26.98 -15.90 -10.80
CA ILE A 366 26.94 -14.96 -11.94
C ILE A 366 27.64 -13.65 -11.58
N ALA A 367 27.30 -13.08 -10.42
CA ALA A 367 27.92 -11.85 -9.93
C ALA A 367 29.43 -12.01 -9.72
N GLU A 368 29.89 -13.13 -9.16
CA GLU A 368 31.32 -13.40 -8.95
C GLU A 368 32.08 -13.51 -10.28
N ARG A 369 31.49 -14.12 -11.31
CA ARG A 369 32.08 -14.18 -12.66
C ARG A 369 32.25 -12.79 -13.27
N ILE A 370 31.21 -11.96 -13.19
CA ILE A 370 31.23 -10.58 -13.70
C ILE A 370 32.27 -9.77 -12.92
N LEU A 371 32.26 -9.81 -11.58
CA LEU A 371 33.17 -9.06 -10.74
C LEU A 371 34.63 -9.48 -10.92
N LYS A 372 34.91 -10.77 -11.19
CA LYS A 372 36.26 -11.24 -11.54
C LYS A 372 36.75 -10.60 -12.83
N ARG A 373 35.90 -10.52 -13.86
CA ARG A 373 36.22 -9.83 -15.12
C ARG A 373 36.46 -8.33 -14.86
N CYS A 374 35.56 -7.67 -14.14
CA CYS A 374 35.67 -6.26 -13.78
C CYS A 374 36.95 -5.96 -12.98
N LYS A 375 37.40 -6.88 -12.12
CA LYS A 375 38.66 -6.71 -11.38
C LYS A 375 39.86 -6.67 -12.31
N ASN A 376 39.89 -7.54 -13.33
CA ASN A 376 40.94 -7.51 -14.35
C ASN A 376 40.89 -6.22 -15.17
N GLU A 377 39.72 -5.83 -15.66
CA GLU A 377 39.51 -4.57 -16.39
C GLU A 377 39.94 -3.35 -15.56
N CYS A 378 39.65 -3.34 -14.25
CA CYS A 378 40.04 -2.27 -13.34
C CYS A 378 41.56 -2.21 -13.12
N MET A 379 42.24 -3.36 -13.04
CA MET A 379 43.70 -3.42 -12.96
C MET A 379 44.33 -2.87 -14.23
N GLU A 380 43.88 -3.31 -15.40
CA GLU A 380 44.34 -2.83 -16.71
C GLU A 380 44.13 -1.32 -16.87
N PHE A 381 42.96 -0.82 -16.49
CA PHE A 381 42.66 0.62 -16.48
C PHE A 381 43.65 1.38 -15.59
N THR A 382 43.89 0.88 -14.37
CA THR A 382 44.77 1.53 -13.41
C THR A 382 46.22 1.55 -13.88
N GLU A 383 46.69 0.46 -14.48
CA GLU A 383 48.04 0.36 -15.04
C GLU A 383 48.23 1.30 -16.24
N LYS A 384 47.23 1.37 -17.13
CA LYS A 384 47.27 2.19 -18.34
C LYS A 384 47.18 3.69 -18.05
N TYR A 385 46.24 4.09 -17.19
CA TYR A 385 45.91 5.51 -16.95
C TYR A 385 46.47 6.08 -15.64
N LYS A 386 47.21 5.27 -14.87
CA LYS A 386 47.87 5.65 -13.61
C LYS A 386 46.93 6.26 -12.55
N ARG A 387 45.64 5.94 -12.62
CA ARG A 387 44.62 6.26 -11.61
C ARG A 387 43.55 5.18 -11.57
N ARG A 388 42.84 5.06 -10.45
CA ARG A 388 41.69 4.17 -10.33
C ARG A 388 40.46 4.79 -10.99
N PRO A 389 39.51 3.98 -11.50
CA PRO A 389 38.17 4.47 -11.85
C PRO A 389 37.48 5.02 -10.60
N GLN A 390 36.78 6.15 -10.72
CA GLN A 390 36.10 6.79 -9.59
C GLN A 390 34.58 6.81 -9.75
N LEU A 391 33.88 6.36 -8.72
CA LEU A 391 32.42 6.32 -8.63
C LEU A 391 31.92 7.15 -7.45
N ILE A 392 31.01 8.07 -7.71
CA ILE A 392 30.42 8.93 -6.69
C ILE A 392 28.94 8.62 -6.54
N ALA A 393 28.50 8.30 -5.32
CA ALA A 393 27.08 8.16 -4.99
C ALA A 393 26.56 9.40 -4.25
N ILE A 394 25.51 10.01 -4.79
CA ILE A 394 24.77 11.10 -4.17
C ILE A 394 23.61 10.49 -3.38
N LEU A 395 23.60 10.72 -2.07
CA LEU A 395 22.56 10.28 -1.15
C LEU A 395 21.86 11.49 -0.54
N VAL A 396 20.56 11.66 -0.81
CA VAL A 396 19.77 12.80 -0.33
C VAL A 396 18.81 12.35 0.76
N GLY A 397 19.13 12.70 2.01
CA GLY A 397 18.52 12.00 3.14
C GLY A 397 18.75 10.48 3.02
N GLY A 398 18.00 9.68 3.77
CA GLY A 398 18.06 8.24 3.57
C GLY A 398 17.60 7.44 4.76
N ASN A 399 16.63 6.57 4.53
CA ASN A 399 16.29 5.53 5.48
C ASN A 399 17.46 4.51 5.57
N GLU A 400 17.44 3.68 6.61
CA GLU A 400 18.50 2.69 6.84
C GLU A 400 18.71 1.71 5.68
N SER A 401 17.73 1.54 4.78
CA SER A 401 17.88 0.66 3.62
C SER A 401 18.63 1.28 2.48
N SER A 402 18.39 2.56 2.18
CA SER A 402 19.20 3.29 1.18
C SER A 402 20.66 3.32 1.60
N LYS A 403 20.93 3.55 2.90
CA LYS A 403 22.30 3.49 3.46
C LYS A 403 22.94 2.11 3.33
N LEU A 404 22.20 1.05 3.68
CA LEU A 404 22.71 -0.33 3.54
C LEU A 404 23.01 -0.69 2.09
N TYR A 405 22.15 -0.26 1.16
CA TYR A 405 22.33 -0.53 -0.27
C TYR A 405 23.58 0.16 -0.82
N ILE A 406 23.78 1.44 -0.49
CA ILE A 406 25.00 2.19 -0.85
C ILE A 406 26.25 1.57 -0.23
N ARG A 407 26.23 1.20 1.05
CA ARG A 407 27.36 0.51 1.70
C ARG A 407 27.73 -0.79 0.98
N ASN A 408 26.75 -1.56 0.52
CA ASN A 408 27.03 -2.78 -0.22
C ASN A 408 27.62 -2.49 -1.61
N LYS A 409 27.13 -1.46 -2.32
CA LYS A 409 27.75 -1.00 -3.59
C LYS A 409 29.20 -0.58 -3.38
N GLN A 410 29.46 0.25 -2.36
CA GLN A 410 30.80 0.71 -1.99
C GLN A 410 31.74 -0.46 -1.73
N ARG A 411 31.36 -1.40 -0.85
CA ARG A 411 32.17 -2.57 -0.52
C ARG A 411 32.54 -3.41 -1.75
N ILE A 412 31.60 -3.57 -2.69
CA ILE A 412 31.84 -4.34 -3.92
C ILE A 412 32.75 -3.56 -4.88
N ALA A 413 32.54 -2.26 -5.04
CA ALA A 413 33.40 -1.40 -5.87
C ALA A 413 34.85 -1.41 -5.37
N GLU A 414 35.06 -1.19 -4.08
CA GLU A 414 36.38 -1.20 -3.45
C GLU A 414 37.07 -2.56 -3.60
N HIS A 415 36.32 -3.67 -3.49
CA HIS A 415 36.86 -5.02 -3.70
C HIS A 415 37.38 -5.26 -5.13
N VAL A 416 36.78 -4.60 -6.12
CA VAL A 416 37.20 -4.63 -7.53
C VAL A 416 38.41 -3.71 -7.78
N GLY A 417 38.67 -2.75 -6.89
CA GLY A 417 39.76 -1.78 -7.00
C GLY A 417 39.29 -0.37 -7.40
N ILE A 418 37.98 -0.12 -7.39
CA ILE A 418 37.36 1.15 -7.76
C ILE A 418 37.36 2.08 -6.55
N GLU A 419 37.64 3.35 -6.80
CA GLU A 419 37.54 4.40 -5.79
C GLU A 419 36.08 4.84 -5.67
N PHE A 420 35.47 4.69 -4.48
CA PHE A 420 34.06 4.95 -4.28
C PHE A 420 33.85 5.99 -3.18
N HIS A 421 33.15 7.07 -3.48
CA HIS A 421 32.80 8.11 -2.50
C HIS A 421 31.29 8.30 -2.38
N VAL A 422 30.85 8.73 -1.20
CA VAL A 422 29.44 9.06 -0.94
C VAL A 422 29.31 10.51 -0.55
N ILE A 423 28.55 11.27 -1.33
CA ILE A 423 28.14 12.63 -0.98
C ILE A 423 26.79 12.55 -0.28
N ASN A 424 26.73 12.96 0.99
CA ASN A 424 25.51 12.97 1.78
C ASN A 424 24.93 14.38 1.81
N HIS A 425 23.73 14.55 1.25
CA HIS A 425 22.91 15.74 1.44
C HIS A 425 21.87 15.53 2.55
N LEU A 426 21.56 16.61 3.26
CA LEU A 426 20.49 16.62 4.25
C LEU A 426 19.11 16.46 3.59
N MET A 427 18.13 16.01 4.38
CA MET A 427 16.76 15.76 3.90
C MET A 427 16.08 17.01 3.33
N HIS A 428 16.51 18.22 3.74
CA HIS A 428 15.95 19.50 3.29
C HIS A 428 16.80 20.19 2.20
N VAL A 429 17.68 19.46 1.51
CA VAL A 429 18.48 20.04 0.42
C VAL A 429 17.57 20.68 -0.64
N THR A 430 17.97 21.84 -1.14
CA THR A 430 17.24 22.54 -2.19
C THR A 430 17.52 21.89 -3.56
N PRO A 431 16.59 21.98 -4.53
CA PRO A 431 16.82 21.52 -5.89
C PRO A 431 18.10 22.12 -6.50
N LEU A 432 18.31 23.43 -6.33
CA LEU A 432 19.46 24.14 -6.89
C LEU A 432 20.79 23.58 -6.36
N ASN A 433 20.88 23.32 -5.05
CA ASN A 433 22.10 22.76 -4.46
C ASN A 433 22.39 21.35 -4.99
N LEU A 434 21.35 20.51 -5.13
CA LEU A 434 21.52 19.16 -5.68
C LEU A 434 21.98 19.20 -7.15
N ILE A 435 21.42 20.10 -7.96
CA ILE A 435 21.83 20.31 -9.36
C ILE A 435 23.27 20.82 -9.44
N ASN A 436 23.66 21.77 -8.60
CA ASN A 436 25.03 22.27 -8.55
C ASN A 436 26.03 21.16 -8.21
N THR A 437 25.71 20.26 -7.27
CA THR A 437 26.53 19.08 -6.97
C THR A 437 26.67 18.17 -8.19
N ILE A 438 25.57 17.87 -8.89
CA ILE A 438 25.61 17.06 -10.12
C ILE A 438 26.49 17.73 -11.19
N GLN A 439 26.37 19.04 -11.38
CA GLN A 439 27.18 19.81 -12.34
C GLN A 439 28.67 19.82 -11.99
N GLN A 440 29.02 19.98 -10.72
CA GLN A 440 30.40 19.87 -10.24
C GLN A 440 30.98 18.50 -10.59
N LEU A 441 30.24 17.42 -10.27
CA LEU A 441 30.67 16.06 -10.59
C LEU A 441 30.75 15.80 -12.09
N ASN A 442 29.86 16.37 -12.90
CA ASN A 442 29.94 16.26 -14.36
C ASN A 442 31.22 16.89 -14.93
N ASN A 443 31.67 18.00 -14.35
CA ASN A 443 32.84 18.74 -14.80
C ASN A 443 34.17 18.20 -14.25
N ASP A 444 34.14 17.35 -13.22
CA ASP A 444 35.35 16.72 -12.68
C ASP A 444 35.85 15.60 -13.59
N ASP A 445 37.02 15.76 -14.19
CA ASP A 445 37.61 14.76 -15.08
C ASP A 445 38.11 13.48 -14.39
N ASN A 446 38.20 13.48 -13.05
CA ASN A 446 38.53 12.31 -12.25
C ASN A 446 37.31 11.43 -11.97
N VAL A 447 36.11 12.00 -11.97
CA VAL A 447 34.85 11.27 -11.76
C VAL A 447 34.44 10.57 -13.05
N ASP A 448 34.39 9.23 -13.02
CA ASP A 448 33.99 8.40 -14.16
C ASP A 448 32.52 7.97 -14.11
N GLY A 449 31.92 7.93 -12.93
CA GLY A 449 30.52 7.56 -12.77
C GLY A 449 29.83 8.23 -11.59
N ILE A 450 28.54 8.47 -11.75
CA ILE A 450 27.66 9.13 -10.78
C ILE A 450 26.42 8.26 -10.56
N ILE A 451 26.06 8.04 -9.30
CA ILE A 451 24.81 7.40 -8.88
C ILE A 451 23.98 8.44 -8.12
N LEU A 452 22.76 8.71 -8.57
CA LEU A 452 21.77 9.40 -7.74
C LEU A 452 20.89 8.35 -7.05
N GLN A 453 21.05 8.18 -5.73
CA GLN A 453 20.33 7.14 -5.01
C GLN A 453 18.85 7.51 -4.84
N LEU A 454 17.98 6.70 -5.45
CA LEU A 454 16.52 6.83 -5.37
C LEU A 454 15.91 5.96 -4.24
N PRO A 455 14.70 6.27 -3.75
CA PRO A 455 13.90 7.46 -4.06
C PRO A 455 14.44 8.73 -3.39
N LEU A 456 14.18 9.88 -4.01
CA LEU A 456 14.44 11.19 -3.38
C LEU A 456 13.37 11.51 -2.32
N PRO A 457 13.65 12.43 -1.38
CA PRO A 457 12.63 12.91 -0.44
C PRO A 457 11.41 13.53 -1.15
N LEU A 458 10.27 13.54 -0.45
CA LEU A 458 8.96 13.92 -1.02
C LEU A 458 8.97 15.31 -1.68
N HIS A 459 9.67 16.30 -1.13
CA HIS A 459 9.74 17.66 -1.70
C HIS A 459 10.58 17.74 -2.99
N LEU A 460 11.30 16.69 -3.37
CA LEU A 460 12.09 16.58 -4.61
C LEU A 460 11.53 15.54 -5.58
N ILE A 461 10.52 14.77 -5.19
CA ILE A 461 10.10 13.58 -5.94
C ILE A 461 9.64 13.93 -7.36
N ASP A 462 8.89 15.02 -7.52
CA ASP A 462 8.38 15.50 -8.82
C ASP A 462 9.48 15.98 -9.77
N LYS A 463 10.67 16.27 -9.23
CA LYS A 463 11.85 16.70 -9.99
C LYS A 463 12.87 15.58 -10.19
N THR A 464 12.56 14.35 -9.79
CA THR A 464 13.49 13.21 -9.89
C THR A 464 14.08 13.08 -11.29
N GLU A 465 13.25 13.18 -12.32
CA GLU A 465 13.70 13.06 -13.71
C GLU A 465 14.66 14.18 -14.11
N GLN A 466 14.41 15.41 -13.66
CA GLN A 466 15.30 16.55 -13.91
C GLN A 466 16.71 16.29 -13.34
N PHE A 467 16.80 15.72 -12.13
CA PHE A 467 18.10 15.42 -11.53
C PHE A 467 18.80 14.24 -12.23
N VAL A 468 18.05 13.21 -12.60
CA VAL A 468 18.58 12.05 -13.34
C VAL A 468 19.12 12.49 -14.70
N ASP A 469 18.37 13.31 -15.44
CA ASP A 469 18.77 13.81 -16.77
C ASP A 469 19.87 14.88 -16.69
N ALA A 470 20.10 15.48 -15.52
CA ALA A 470 21.24 16.37 -15.31
C ALA A 470 22.58 15.61 -15.22
N ILE A 471 22.58 14.30 -14.97
CA ILE A 471 23.81 13.49 -14.99
C ILE A 471 24.24 13.30 -16.45
N ARG A 472 25.50 13.60 -16.75
CA ARG A 472 26.04 13.44 -18.10
C ARG A 472 25.97 11.97 -18.51
N SER A 473 25.53 11.68 -19.73
CA SER A 473 25.27 10.30 -20.18
C SER A 473 26.50 9.39 -20.12
N ASP A 474 27.70 9.95 -20.31
CA ASP A 474 28.99 9.27 -20.19
C ASP A 474 29.49 9.10 -18.73
N LYS A 475 28.69 9.50 -17.73
CA LYS A 475 28.89 9.25 -16.29
C LYS A 475 27.69 8.59 -15.62
N ASP A 476 26.57 8.44 -16.32
CA ASP A 476 25.34 7.84 -15.79
C ASP A 476 25.44 6.31 -15.76
N VAL A 477 26.04 5.76 -14.71
CA VAL A 477 26.28 4.32 -14.58
C VAL A 477 25.01 3.48 -14.42
N ASP A 478 23.92 4.09 -13.97
CA ASP A 478 22.61 3.45 -13.86
C ASP A 478 21.85 3.46 -15.20
N ALA A 479 22.32 4.21 -16.20
CA ALA A 479 21.69 4.39 -17.51
C ALA A 479 20.23 4.86 -17.42
N HIS A 480 19.91 5.66 -16.40
CA HIS A 480 18.55 6.12 -16.13
C HIS A 480 18.20 7.41 -16.89
N SER A 481 19.19 8.15 -17.37
CA SER A 481 18.96 9.36 -18.17
C SER A 481 18.20 9.04 -19.45
N THR A 482 17.35 9.97 -19.87
CA THR A 482 16.58 9.91 -21.11
C THR A 482 17.51 9.68 -22.31
N SER A 483 18.71 10.29 -22.31
CA SER A 483 19.74 10.09 -23.33
C SER A 483 20.19 8.63 -23.42
N ASN A 484 20.57 8.00 -22.31
CA ASN A 484 21.00 6.60 -22.30
C ASN A 484 19.85 5.63 -22.63
N TYR A 485 18.64 5.91 -22.12
CA TYR A 485 17.46 5.12 -22.43
C TYR A 485 17.10 5.17 -23.93
N ASN A 486 17.24 6.33 -24.58
CA ASN A 486 17.02 6.47 -26.02
C ASN A 486 18.05 5.71 -26.85
N LEU A 487 19.34 5.76 -26.48
CA LEU A 487 20.40 4.98 -27.13
C LEU A 487 20.10 3.48 -27.06
N TYR A 488 19.67 3.01 -25.89
CA TYR A 488 19.26 1.62 -25.68
C TYR A 488 18.06 1.25 -26.58
N ARG A 489 17.04 2.11 -26.66
CA ARG A 489 15.84 1.87 -27.48
C ARG A 489 16.15 1.81 -28.97
N GLN A 490 17.06 2.64 -29.46
CA GLN A 490 17.40 2.73 -30.88
C GLN A 490 18.24 1.55 -31.38
N LYS A 491 18.64 0.60 -30.51
CA LYS A 491 19.63 -0.44 -30.82
C LYS A 491 20.92 0.14 -31.42
N SER A 492 21.18 1.42 -31.14
CA SER A 492 22.48 2.02 -31.39
C SER A 492 23.51 1.25 -30.55
N THR A 493 24.80 1.42 -30.82
CA THR A 493 25.90 0.88 -30.00
C THR A 493 25.90 1.54 -28.61
N SER A 494 24.82 1.32 -27.87
CA SER A 494 24.58 1.83 -26.53
C SER A 494 25.69 1.28 -25.66
N LEU A 495 26.42 2.20 -25.05
CA LEU A 495 27.65 1.92 -24.31
C LEU A 495 27.34 1.04 -23.08
N ILE A 496 26.15 1.22 -22.51
CA ILE A 496 25.65 0.52 -21.33
C ILE A 496 24.11 0.46 -21.35
N THR A 497 23.51 -0.40 -20.54
CA THR A 497 22.06 -0.38 -20.26
C THR A 497 21.82 -0.44 -18.76
N ILE A 498 20.55 -0.32 -18.34
CA ILE A 498 20.20 -0.29 -16.93
C ILE A 498 20.65 -1.58 -16.25
N PRO A 499 21.40 -1.52 -15.13
CA PRO A 499 22.03 -2.70 -14.53
C PRO A 499 21.09 -3.88 -14.22
N VAL A 500 19.83 -3.60 -13.87
CA VAL A 500 18.83 -4.66 -13.61
C VAL A 500 18.41 -5.39 -14.88
N VAL A 501 18.37 -4.69 -16.02
CA VAL A 501 18.05 -5.27 -17.34
C VAL A 501 19.17 -6.23 -17.73
N THR A 502 20.42 -5.77 -17.64
CA THR A 502 21.60 -6.62 -17.84
C THR A 502 21.58 -7.81 -16.89
N ALA A 503 21.27 -7.61 -15.60
CA ALA A 503 21.23 -8.69 -14.63
C ALA A 503 20.25 -9.80 -14.99
N VAL A 504 19.02 -9.44 -15.41
CA VAL A 504 18.02 -10.42 -15.89
C VAL A 504 18.51 -11.13 -17.15
N ARG A 505 19.16 -10.41 -18.08
CA ARG A 505 19.78 -11.02 -19.27
C ARG A 505 20.84 -12.06 -18.92
N GLU A 506 21.78 -11.72 -18.04
CA GLU A 506 22.85 -12.63 -17.62
C GLU A 506 22.29 -13.85 -16.88
N MET A 507 21.20 -13.67 -16.12
CA MET A 507 20.49 -14.77 -15.48
C MET A 507 19.81 -15.71 -16.49
N LEU A 508 19.18 -15.18 -17.54
CA LEU A 508 18.58 -15.97 -18.62
C LEU A 508 19.66 -16.71 -19.44
N LEU A 509 20.81 -16.08 -19.68
CA LEU A 509 21.97 -16.71 -20.31
C LEU A 509 22.51 -17.88 -19.48
N GLU A 510 22.60 -17.73 -18.16
CA GLU A 510 23.11 -18.77 -17.27
C GLU A 510 22.29 -20.06 -17.34
N ILE A 511 20.97 -19.95 -17.52
CA ILE A 511 20.07 -21.11 -17.61
C ILE A 511 19.92 -21.65 -19.04
N ASN A 512 20.63 -21.04 -20.01
CA ASN A 512 20.59 -21.35 -21.43
C ASN A 512 19.15 -21.42 -21.99
N GLU A 513 18.30 -20.50 -21.55
CA GLU A 513 16.88 -20.47 -21.93
C GLU A 513 16.71 -19.59 -23.18
N SER A 514 16.36 -20.21 -24.32
CA SER A 514 16.03 -19.45 -25.53
C SER A 514 14.76 -18.62 -25.32
N LEU A 515 14.77 -17.34 -25.70
CA LEU A 515 13.59 -16.48 -25.69
C LEU A 515 12.74 -16.57 -26.96
N GLN A 516 13.26 -17.18 -28.02
CA GLN A 516 12.61 -17.17 -29.32
C GLN A 516 11.26 -17.89 -29.25
N GLY A 517 10.18 -17.18 -29.60
CA GLY A 517 8.83 -17.72 -29.62
C GLY A 517 8.23 -18.01 -28.25
N LYS A 518 8.90 -17.62 -27.16
CA LYS A 518 8.37 -17.77 -25.80
C LYS A 518 7.42 -16.66 -25.44
N ASP A 519 6.39 -17.01 -24.67
CA ASP A 519 5.50 -16.03 -24.04
C ASP A 519 6.13 -15.56 -22.72
N VAL A 520 6.33 -14.25 -22.61
CA VAL A 520 6.98 -13.62 -21.45
C VAL A 520 6.08 -12.57 -20.85
N VAL A 521 5.86 -12.66 -19.54
CA VAL A 521 5.09 -11.65 -18.80
C VAL A 521 6.03 -10.84 -17.93
N VAL A 522 6.02 -9.52 -18.12
CA VAL A 522 6.69 -8.56 -17.25
C VAL A 522 5.62 -7.89 -16.38
N ILE A 523 5.70 -8.10 -15.07
CA ILE A 523 4.79 -7.49 -14.09
C ILE A 523 5.49 -6.24 -13.54
N GLY A 524 4.95 -5.08 -13.90
CA GLY A 524 5.53 -3.77 -13.64
C GLY A 524 5.96 -3.07 -14.94
N ARG A 525 5.66 -1.77 -15.03
CA ARG A 525 5.99 -0.92 -16.19
C ARG A 525 6.78 0.34 -15.81
N SER A 526 7.56 0.25 -14.74
CA SER A 526 8.36 1.38 -14.26
C SER A 526 9.40 1.78 -15.31
N LYS A 527 9.70 3.09 -15.36
CA LYS A 527 10.69 3.69 -16.28
C LYS A 527 12.06 3.02 -16.18
N TYR A 528 12.47 2.65 -14.97
CA TYR A 528 13.82 2.16 -14.69
C TYR A 528 13.93 0.62 -14.66
N VAL A 529 12.83 -0.14 -14.71
CA VAL A 529 12.91 -1.60 -14.60
C VAL A 529 11.98 -2.28 -15.59
N GLY A 530 10.67 -2.17 -15.38
CA GLY A 530 9.68 -2.96 -16.11
C GLY A 530 9.66 -2.71 -17.62
N THR A 531 9.56 -1.45 -18.04
CA THR A 531 9.51 -1.09 -19.46
C THR A 531 10.83 -1.41 -20.20
N PRO A 532 12.02 -1.05 -19.66
CA PRO A 532 13.30 -1.46 -20.24
C PRO A 532 13.47 -2.98 -20.37
N LEU A 533 13.02 -3.76 -19.38
CA LEU A 533 13.04 -5.23 -19.42
C LEU A 533 12.15 -5.77 -20.54
N ALA A 534 10.92 -5.28 -20.64
CA ALA A 534 10.00 -5.71 -21.68
C ALA A 534 10.54 -5.41 -23.09
N LEU A 535 11.19 -4.25 -23.25
CA LEU A 535 11.88 -3.91 -24.48
C LEU A 535 13.05 -4.88 -24.76
N MET A 536 13.88 -5.21 -23.76
CA MET A 536 14.99 -6.15 -23.92
C MET A 536 14.53 -7.53 -24.41
N LEU A 537 13.46 -8.04 -23.79
CA LEU A 537 12.95 -9.38 -24.00
C LEU A 537 12.28 -9.52 -25.38
N SER A 538 11.66 -8.44 -25.87
CA SER A 538 11.00 -8.39 -27.18
C SER A 538 11.96 -8.14 -28.34
N GLN A 539 13.11 -7.51 -28.10
CA GLN A 539 14.06 -7.21 -29.17
C GLN A 539 14.66 -8.49 -29.77
N SER A 540 14.60 -8.60 -31.10
CA SER A 540 15.43 -9.52 -31.88
C SER A 540 16.84 -8.93 -32.03
N THR A 541 17.87 -9.68 -31.64
CA THR A 541 19.27 -9.24 -31.73
C THR A 541 20.10 -10.37 -32.33
N THR A 542 20.56 -10.17 -33.56
CA THR A 542 21.55 -11.02 -34.21
C THR A 542 22.93 -10.45 -33.92
N ASN A 543 23.63 -10.96 -32.90
CA ASN A 543 25.06 -10.71 -32.76
C ASN A 543 25.80 -12.03 -32.65
N SER A 544 26.60 -12.33 -33.67
CA SER A 544 27.31 -13.60 -33.90
C SER A 544 28.38 -13.96 -32.85
N LYS A 545 28.49 -13.20 -31.75
CA LYS A 545 29.57 -13.34 -30.76
C LYS A 545 29.12 -13.81 -29.38
N ASN A 546 27.82 -13.78 -29.05
CA ASN A 546 27.30 -14.25 -27.77
C ASN A 546 26.02 -15.05 -28.01
N ASN A 547 25.94 -16.25 -27.44
CA ASN A 547 24.77 -17.13 -27.55
C ASN A 547 23.45 -16.37 -27.32
N LEU A 548 22.51 -16.68 -28.19
CA LEU A 548 21.27 -15.97 -28.53
C LEU A 548 20.30 -15.77 -27.34
N VAL A 549 19.85 -14.54 -27.11
CA VAL A 549 18.71 -14.20 -26.23
C VAL A 549 17.88 -13.16 -26.98
N SER A 550 16.91 -13.57 -27.81
CA SER A 550 16.12 -12.60 -28.57
C SER A 550 14.81 -13.16 -29.14
N GLY A 551 13.72 -12.37 -29.07
CA GLY A 551 12.47 -12.63 -29.81
C GLY A 551 11.32 -13.27 -29.03
N ALA A 552 11.07 -12.83 -27.78
CA ALA A 552 9.88 -13.25 -27.04
C ALA A 552 8.64 -12.43 -27.42
N THR A 553 7.46 -13.05 -27.27
CA THR A 553 6.17 -12.34 -27.21
C THR A 553 6.01 -11.79 -25.80
N VAL A 554 6.10 -10.48 -25.64
CA VAL A 554 6.11 -9.85 -24.31
C VAL A 554 4.77 -9.20 -23.98
N THR A 555 4.18 -9.59 -22.85
CA THR A 555 3.02 -8.94 -22.24
C THR A 555 3.44 -8.16 -21.01
N ILE A 556 3.11 -6.86 -20.96
CA ILE A 556 3.36 -6.01 -19.80
C ILE A 556 2.09 -5.91 -18.96
N CYS A 557 2.16 -6.36 -17.71
CA CYS A 557 1.11 -6.16 -16.71
C CYS A 557 1.49 -5.01 -15.77
N HIS A 558 0.49 -4.29 -15.25
CA HIS A 558 0.68 -3.15 -14.35
C HIS A 558 -0.42 -3.08 -13.29
N ARG A 559 -0.38 -2.05 -12.43
CA ARG A 559 -1.30 -1.88 -11.30
C ARG A 559 -2.79 -1.86 -11.68
N ASP A 560 -3.10 -1.48 -12.93
CA ASP A 560 -4.46 -1.38 -13.45
C ASP A 560 -4.87 -2.63 -14.25
N THR A 561 -3.96 -3.60 -14.41
CA THR A 561 -4.30 -4.90 -15.01
C THR A 561 -5.20 -5.66 -14.05
N HIS A 562 -6.42 -5.97 -14.49
CA HIS A 562 -7.36 -6.77 -13.71
C HIS A 562 -6.73 -8.10 -13.28
N LEU A 563 -6.96 -8.51 -12.03
CA LEU A 563 -6.29 -9.67 -11.44
C LEU A 563 -6.52 -10.98 -12.22
N ASN A 564 -7.72 -11.17 -12.77
CA ASN A 564 -8.03 -12.32 -13.63
C ASN A 564 -7.14 -12.34 -14.88
N ASN A 565 -6.91 -11.17 -15.49
CA ASN A 565 -6.06 -11.05 -16.68
C ASN A 565 -4.60 -11.27 -16.31
N LEU A 566 -4.12 -10.66 -15.22
CA LEU A 566 -2.77 -10.89 -14.71
C LEU A 566 -2.52 -12.39 -14.47
N THR A 567 -3.45 -13.05 -13.79
CA THR A 567 -3.39 -14.50 -13.53
C THR A 567 -3.36 -15.29 -14.83
N TRP A 568 -4.25 -14.96 -15.77
CA TRP A 568 -4.32 -15.62 -17.07
C TRP A 568 -3.01 -15.46 -17.85
N TYR A 569 -2.48 -14.24 -17.96
CA TYR A 569 -1.21 -13.98 -18.65
C TYR A 569 -0.07 -14.75 -18.02
N CYS A 570 0.10 -14.67 -16.69
CA CYS A 570 1.16 -15.40 -16.00
C CYS A 570 1.03 -16.92 -16.16
N LYS A 571 -0.20 -17.45 -16.23
CA LYS A 571 -0.47 -18.88 -16.32
C LYS A 571 -0.16 -19.47 -17.70
N HIS A 572 -0.11 -18.63 -18.72
CA HIS A 572 0.25 -19.03 -20.09
C HIS A 572 1.71 -18.68 -20.44
N ALA A 573 2.38 -17.86 -19.63
CA ALA A 573 3.76 -17.45 -19.86
C ALA A 573 4.77 -18.57 -19.58
N ASP A 574 5.77 -18.69 -20.45
CA ASP A 574 6.95 -19.52 -20.23
C ASP A 574 7.93 -18.86 -19.23
N ILE A 575 7.95 -17.52 -19.21
CA ILE A 575 8.79 -16.73 -18.31
C ILE A 575 7.97 -15.63 -17.66
N VAL A 576 8.05 -15.51 -16.33
CA VAL A 576 7.45 -14.43 -15.56
C VAL A 576 8.54 -13.62 -14.88
N VAL A 577 8.59 -12.32 -15.14
CA VAL A 577 9.50 -11.37 -14.52
C VAL A 577 8.70 -10.36 -13.69
N SER A 578 8.86 -10.34 -12.36
CA SER A 578 8.14 -9.41 -11.48
C SER A 578 9.04 -8.31 -10.94
N ALA A 579 8.61 -7.06 -11.07
CA ALA A 579 9.37 -5.86 -10.70
C ALA A 579 8.48 -4.74 -10.12
N VAL A 580 7.56 -5.07 -9.20
CA VAL A 580 6.59 -4.14 -8.62
C VAL A 580 6.85 -3.76 -7.16
N GLY A 581 7.68 -4.51 -6.43
CA GLY A 581 7.96 -4.25 -5.01
C GLY A 581 6.77 -4.52 -4.09
N ARG A 582 5.92 -5.50 -4.44
CA ARG A 582 4.76 -5.94 -3.66
C ARG A 582 4.96 -7.37 -3.18
N PRO A 583 5.24 -7.58 -1.87
CA PRO A 583 5.50 -8.90 -1.31
C PRO A 583 4.45 -9.93 -1.70
N LYS A 584 4.89 -11.08 -2.22
CA LYS A 584 4.03 -12.25 -2.51
C LYS A 584 2.84 -11.97 -3.44
N LEU A 585 2.92 -10.95 -4.30
CA LEU A 585 1.93 -10.71 -5.36
C LEU A 585 1.81 -11.92 -6.29
N VAL A 586 2.95 -12.50 -6.70
CA VAL A 586 3.00 -13.63 -7.63
C VAL A 586 2.98 -14.93 -6.84
N THR A 587 1.88 -15.68 -6.96
CA THR A 587 1.69 -16.96 -6.26
C THR A 587 1.88 -18.13 -7.22
N HIS A 588 2.08 -19.35 -6.69
CA HIS A 588 2.26 -20.57 -7.51
C HIS A 588 1.12 -20.78 -8.52
N ARG A 589 -0.06 -20.25 -8.24
CA ARG A 589 -1.26 -20.56 -9.01
C ARG A 589 -1.36 -19.75 -10.28
N MET A 590 -0.69 -18.61 -10.28
CA MET A 590 -0.51 -17.74 -11.43
C MET A 590 0.58 -18.27 -12.36
N ILE A 591 1.38 -19.26 -11.95
CA ILE A 591 2.55 -19.71 -12.71
C ILE A 591 2.20 -20.98 -13.50
N LYS A 592 2.58 -20.99 -14.78
CA LYS A 592 2.59 -22.19 -15.63
C LYS A 592 3.57 -23.21 -15.05
N GLU A 593 3.17 -24.48 -14.99
CA GLU A 593 4.09 -25.54 -14.55
C GLU A 593 5.31 -25.59 -15.48
N GLY A 594 6.51 -25.68 -14.89
CA GLY A 594 7.77 -25.66 -15.62
C GLY A 594 8.20 -24.26 -16.12
N ALA A 595 7.52 -23.18 -15.76
CA ALA A 595 7.95 -21.83 -16.13
C ALA A 595 9.23 -21.37 -15.42
N THR A 596 9.90 -20.39 -16.02
CA THR A 596 11.00 -19.64 -15.39
C THR A 596 10.44 -18.40 -14.69
N VAL A 597 10.78 -18.21 -13.41
CA VAL A 597 10.32 -17.08 -12.60
C VAL A 597 11.49 -16.25 -12.11
N ILE A 598 11.54 -14.98 -12.51
CA ILE A 598 12.57 -14.01 -12.13
C ILE A 598 11.94 -12.92 -11.26
N ASP A 599 12.31 -12.91 -10.00
CA ASP A 599 11.87 -11.97 -8.97
C ASP A 599 12.88 -10.83 -8.82
N VAL A 600 12.54 -9.68 -9.39
CA VAL A 600 13.30 -8.43 -9.30
C VAL A 600 12.86 -7.61 -8.08
N GLY A 601 11.67 -7.89 -7.55
CA GLY A 601 11.07 -7.18 -6.43
C GLY A 601 11.92 -7.24 -5.16
N ILE A 602 11.97 -6.12 -4.44
CA ILE A 602 12.57 -6.09 -3.11
C ILE A 602 11.73 -5.21 -2.19
N SER A 603 11.23 -5.81 -1.12
CA SER A 603 10.36 -5.16 -0.14
C SER A 603 10.79 -5.55 1.27
N LYS A 604 10.63 -4.65 2.24
CA LYS A 604 10.90 -4.96 3.65
C LYS A 604 9.82 -5.87 4.20
N SER A 605 10.23 -6.92 4.93
CA SER A 605 9.31 -7.70 5.76
C SER A 605 9.32 -7.17 7.19
N TRP A 606 8.14 -6.87 7.74
CA TRP A 606 7.95 -6.38 9.11
C TRP A 606 7.37 -7.45 10.06
N THR A 607 7.50 -8.73 9.72
CA THR A 607 6.94 -9.83 10.53
C THR A 607 7.96 -10.38 11.54
N ASP A 608 7.51 -10.76 12.74
CA ASP A 608 8.38 -11.27 13.82
C ASP A 608 9.20 -12.52 13.42
N LYS A 609 8.63 -13.40 12.58
CA LYS A 609 9.36 -14.57 12.03
C LYS A 609 10.51 -14.17 11.08
N ALA A 610 10.37 -13.05 10.36
CA ALA A 610 11.37 -12.53 9.43
C ALA A 610 12.55 -11.89 10.18
N VAL A 611 12.29 -11.28 11.34
CA VAL A 611 13.34 -10.80 12.27
C VAL A 611 14.12 -11.99 12.84
N MET A 612 13.43 -13.07 13.19
CA MET A 612 14.05 -14.28 13.76
C MET A 612 15.01 -15.01 12.81
N HIS A 613 14.74 -14.99 11.50
CA HIS A 613 15.55 -15.68 10.47
C HIS A 613 16.47 -14.75 9.66
N ASN A 614 16.68 -13.51 10.10
CA ASN A 614 17.47 -12.50 9.39
C ASN A 614 16.97 -12.19 7.96
N LYS A 615 15.71 -12.53 7.63
CA LYS A 615 15.07 -12.29 6.33
C LYS A 615 14.39 -10.92 6.31
N ARG A 616 15.17 -9.84 6.36
CA ARG A 616 14.62 -8.46 6.32
C ARG A 616 14.00 -8.07 4.97
N PHE A 617 14.29 -8.81 3.90
CA PHE A 617 13.82 -8.53 2.55
C PHE A 617 13.11 -9.74 1.95
N VAL A 618 12.00 -9.47 1.28
CA VAL A 618 11.18 -10.44 0.54
C VAL A 618 10.93 -9.89 -0.86
N GLY A 619 10.75 -10.78 -1.83
CA GLY A 619 10.46 -10.40 -3.22
C GLY A 619 8.97 -10.37 -3.53
N ASP A 620 8.66 -10.12 -4.79
CA ASP A 620 7.27 -10.08 -5.28
C ASP A 620 6.64 -11.47 -5.36
N VAL A 621 7.46 -12.52 -5.36
CA VAL A 621 7.04 -13.91 -5.58
C VAL A 621 6.93 -14.64 -4.25
N ASP A 622 5.86 -15.44 -4.08
CA ASP A 622 5.74 -16.37 -2.97
C ASP A 622 6.68 -17.57 -3.17
N PHE A 623 7.96 -17.35 -2.89
CA PHE A 623 9.06 -18.24 -3.24
C PHE A 623 8.84 -19.69 -2.83
N ASP A 624 8.39 -19.94 -1.60
CA ASP A 624 8.27 -21.30 -1.06
C ASP A 624 7.22 -22.14 -1.79
N GLU A 625 6.16 -21.50 -2.28
CA GLU A 625 5.09 -22.16 -3.04
C GLU A 625 5.44 -22.25 -4.52
N VAL A 626 5.92 -21.16 -5.14
CA VAL A 626 6.25 -21.11 -6.56
C VAL A 626 7.43 -22.03 -6.90
N LYS A 627 8.37 -22.19 -5.95
CA LYS A 627 9.47 -23.16 -6.04
C LYS A 627 8.98 -24.60 -6.20
N ARG A 628 7.71 -24.95 -5.95
CA ARG A 628 7.24 -26.33 -6.13
C ARG A 628 6.84 -26.67 -7.56
N ILE A 629 6.68 -25.67 -8.42
CA ILE A 629 6.11 -25.84 -9.77
C ILE A 629 6.94 -25.19 -10.89
N ALA A 630 7.78 -24.20 -10.56
CA ALA A 630 8.61 -23.52 -11.53
C ALA A 630 9.80 -24.42 -11.92
N ARG A 631 10.27 -24.34 -13.17
CA ARG A 631 11.53 -25.00 -13.57
C ARG A 631 12.73 -24.25 -13.01
N TRP A 632 12.67 -22.92 -13.06
CA TRP A 632 13.68 -22.00 -12.53
C TRP A 632 13.03 -20.92 -11.67
N ILE A 633 13.64 -20.59 -10.54
CA ILE A 633 13.20 -19.47 -9.70
C ILE A 633 14.39 -18.74 -9.07
N THR A 634 14.39 -17.40 -9.12
CA THR A 634 15.40 -16.59 -8.41
C THR A 634 15.00 -16.36 -6.95
N PRO A 635 15.92 -16.52 -5.97
CA PRO A 635 15.62 -16.24 -4.57
C PRO A 635 15.71 -14.74 -4.24
N VAL A 636 14.91 -14.27 -3.28
CA VAL A 636 15.05 -12.94 -2.69
C VAL A 636 15.20 -13.06 -1.17
N PRO A 637 16.32 -12.59 -0.58
CA PRO A 637 17.52 -12.04 -1.23
C PRO A 637 18.38 -13.13 -1.90
N GLY A 638 19.29 -12.72 -2.77
CA GLY A 638 20.35 -13.60 -3.31
C GLY A 638 20.28 -13.91 -4.80
N GLY A 639 19.20 -13.51 -5.47
CA GLY A 639 19.01 -13.57 -6.93
C GLY A 639 19.43 -12.28 -7.62
N VAL A 640 18.48 -11.65 -8.32
CA VAL A 640 18.70 -10.52 -9.25
C VAL A 640 19.55 -9.40 -8.65
N GLY A 641 19.23 -8.94 -7.44
CA GLY A 641 19.91 -7.80 -6.83
C GLY A 641 21.43 -7.98 -6.62
N ARG A 642 21.94 -9.21 -6.49
CA ARG A 642 23.41 -9.44 -6.44
C ARG A 642 24.06 -9.18 -7.79
N VAL A 643 23.42 -9.63 -8.86
CA VAL A 643 23.90 -9.48 -10.24
C VAL A 643 23.79 -8.02 -10.67
N THR A 644 22.72 -7.30 -10.26
CA THR A 644 22.54 -5.86 -10.53
C THR A 644 23.73 -5.03 -10.07
N VAL A 645 24.28 -5.29 -8.88
CA VAL A 645 25.45 -4.54 -8.40
C VAL A 645 26.70 -4.86 -9.24
N ALA A 646 26.89 -6.11 -9.67
CA ALA A 646 28.00 -6.46 -10.55
C ALA A 646 27.89 -5.80 -11.93
N CYS A 647 26.69 -5.75 -12.52
CA CYS A 647 26.44 -5.07 -13.78
C CYS A 647 26.68 -3.56 -13.69
N LEU A 648 26.33 -2.93 -12.56
CA LEU A 648 26.64 -1.51 -12.31
C LEU A 648 28.16 -1.23 -12.33
N ILE A 649 28.96 -2.12 -11.73
CA ILE A 649 30.42 -2.02 -11.77
C ILE A 649 30.94 -2.20 -13.20
N SER A 650 30.38 -3.13 -13.95
CA SER A 650 30.74 -3.31 -15.37
C SER A 650 30.41 -2.07 -16.20
N ASN A 651 29.26 -1.42 -15.96
CA ASN A 651 28.89 -0.17 -16.65
C ASN A 651 29.91 0.94 -16.38
N LEU A 652 30.33 1.11 -15.12
CA LEU A 652 31.34 2.11 -14.76
C LEU A 652 32.66 1.91 -15.50
N LEU A 653 33.16 0.67 -15.57
CA LEU A 653 34.44 0.40 -16.22
C LEU A 653 34.37 0.66 -17.74
N GLU A 654 33.24 0.33 -18.36
CA GLU A 654 33.02 0.61 -19.78
C GLU A 654 32.98 2.12 -20.05
N LEU A 655 32.22 2.89 -19.25
CA LEU A 655 32.18 4.35 -19.36
C LEU A 655 33.56 4.97 -19.10
N ALA A 656 34.27 4.54 -18.06
CA ALA A 656 35.60 5.05 -17.72
C ALA A 656 36.59 4.84 -18.87
N ARG A 657 36.60 3.64 -19.47
CA ARG A 657 37.47 3.30 -20.61
C ARG A 657 37.17 4.18 -21.82
N GLN A 658 35.92 4.30 -22.22
CA GLN A 658 35.53 5.08 -23.39
C GLN A 658 35.82 6.57 -23.23
N ARG A 659 35.58 7.15 -22.04
CA ARG A 659 35.95 8.54 -21.73
C ARG A 659 37.44 8.82 -21.92
N LYS A 660 38.29 7.80 -21.75
CA LYS A 660 39.73 7.88 -21.97
C LYS A 660 40.16 7.57 -23.40
N GLU A 661 39.32 6.92 -24.19
CA GLU A 661 39.57 6.66 -25.62
C GLU A 661 39.08 7.82 -26.51
N MET A 662 38.11 8.62 -26.04
CA MET A 662 37.60 9.82 -26.72
C MET A 662 38.42 11.09 -26.47
N LYS A 663 39.33 11.07 -25.49
CA LYS A 663 40.30 12.15 -25.22
C LYS A 663 41.65 11.76 -25.79
#